data_AF-A0A6L6E649-F1
#
_entry.id   AF-A0A6L6E649-F1
#
_cell.length_a   1.000
_cell.length_b   1.000
_cell.length_c   1.000
_cell.angle_alpha   90.00
_cell.angle_beta   90.00
_cell.angle_gamma   90.00
#
_symmetry.space_group_name_H-M   'P 1'
#
loop_
_entity.id
_entity.type
_entity.pdbx_description
1 polymer ?
#
loop_
_entity_poly.entity_id
_entity_poly.type
_entity_poly.pdbx_seq_one_letter_code
_entity_poly.pdbx_strand_id
1 'polypeptide(L)'
;MAKNDVVEIKAQAPISLVGPAVQTVTSLWAPQGFELQSSGDITYPDGWSLEYTTDGEAWSNTEPIDLSTVAGVRASGAVDSLGSGMFVSTAQAELLAAGSASGAGGSGDGYNVAFGNGTLINAYHHSTVSLTMACHLVTGERCDTYQFSNSNYQTNHGSSVFYNKKTNHAYAFVRNKSDGSYGVACFDYGDLAAVTNCAIPYTKLTNGGASNQGWGRSTRAGNYLWSLDGVNATLMCFNMSLNGGQGGACPSDNNKLVGTPGGNGQAEARVTATQNKVFFTVNNLMGCYDPATHAYCSGSTPISISGGNRHSPIPVENADGSFFGACDITSRKCLNTSGTEVTILPSLDTFWDSTTPASYAYLNLVDFATANHRLYYIDGTVDLSCYDFSTQLACDGFDGSQPEFSALTYTANIDPSNPRCVWVNQDSGTIVPVDPTTGAVGCTLGQGVIIPVSANVKRMSCDPEASVLTWNEVTITLPDGIDRANVKVNIRDSEGTDIPGWTNLVIPESGVIDISTLDTNISGLDPVFNLVGENGVTGTDLEPSTTQVTFTATEPEVCVNLTARSYCEGIDDDPTSQNVPNGVFAASSVTVPDGGGASVSSESELTIPGTNPDTQCPAVLPGTPQNPLIVYFSPISPKLSPAAKSSIARMVNANAFTRVTCAATTQGDRTIKWLANERAKAVCNYVKSLKPRMKTKVSVGKPGIQASHRAVLLTGS
;
A
#
# COMPACT_ATOMS: atom_id res chain seq x y z
N MET A 1 -3.04 41.14 25.84
CA MET A 1 -2.34 39.87 26.07
C MET A 1 -1.22 40.11 27.06
N ALA A 2 -0.98 39.15 27.94
CA ALA A 2 0.19 39.11 28.79
C ALA A 2 1.36 38.45 28.05
N LYS A 3 2.59 38.69 28.54
CA LYS A 3 3.78 37.98 28.07
C LYS A 3 3.59 36.47 28.27
N ASN A 4 4.06 35.68 27.31
CA ASN A 4 3.93 34.23 27.26
C ASN A 4 2.50 33.69 27.02
N ASP A 5 1.52 34.56 26.78
CA ASP A 5 0.24 34.10 26.24
C ASP A 5 0.48 33.46 24.86
N VAL A 6 -0.10 32.28 24.63
CA VAL A 6 -0.11 31.64 23.32
C VAL A 6 -1.33 32.13 22.55
N VAL A 7 -1.09 32.57 21.32
CA VAL A 7 -2.11 32.99 20.36
C VAL A 7 -2.11 32.03 19.21
N GLU A 8 -3.24 31.33 19.06
CA GLU A 8 -3.48 30.51 17.89
C GLU A 8 -3.97 31.39 16.74
N ILE A 9 -3.25 31.32 15.63
CA ILE A 9 -3.58 32.06 14.43
C ILE A 9 -3.90 31.08 13.32
N LYS A 10 -5.02 31.30 12.62
CA LYS A 10 -5.49 30.51 11.49
C LYS A 10 -5.61 31.38 10.25
N ALA A 11 -4.79 31.09 9.24
CA ALA A 11 -4.92 31.65 7.90
C ALA A 11 -5.63 30.65 7.00
N GLN A 12 -6.71 31.08 6.34
CA GLN A 12 -7.50 30.26 5.42
C GLN A 12 -7.60 30.94 4.04
N ALA A 13 -7.64 30.12 3.01
CA ALA A 13 -7.61 30.58 1.63
C ALA A 13 -8.67 29.90 0.74
N PRO A 14 -9.70 30.65 0.31
CA PRO A 14 -10.62 30.13 -0.69
C PRO A 14 -9.95 29.87 -2.02
N ILE A 15 -10.02 28.62 -2.48
CA ILE A 15 -9.60 28.27 -3.83
C ILE A 15 -10.72 28.70 -4.78
N SER A 16 -10.51 29.86 -5.37
CA SER A 16 -11.48 30.51 -6.25
C SER A 16 -11.35 30.09 -7.73
N LEU A 17 -10.41 29.20 -8.03
CA LEU A 17 -10.10 28.70 -9.37
C LEU A 17 -10.48 27.22 -9.50
N VAL A 18 -11.00 26.85 -10.66
CA VAL A 18 -11.30 25.46 -11.02
C VAL A 18 -10.14 24.90 -11.85
N GLY A 19 -9.76 23.65 -11.56
CA GLY A 19 -8.68 22.90 -12.20
C GLY A 19 -7.37 22.86 -11.39
N PRO A 20 -6.31 22.25 -11.96
CA PRO A 20 -5.00 22.15 -11.35
C PRO A 20 -4.33 23.52 -11.13
N ALA A 21 -3.85 23.74 -9.91
CA ALA A 21 -3.19 24.96 -9.49
C ALA A 21 -2.21 24.69 -8.33
N VAL A 22 -1.28 25.63 -8.13
CA VAL A 22 -0.51 25.74 -6.88
C VAL A 22 -1.20 26.76 -5.97
N GLN A 23 -1.53 26.35 -4.76
CA GLN A 23 -2.05 27.23 -3.72
C GLN A 23 -0.96 27.53 -2.72
N THR A 24 -0.81 28.81 -2.35
CA THR A 24 0.05 29.27 -1.27
C THR A 24 -0.81 29.95 -0.21
N VAL A 25 -0.60 29.61 1.06
CA VAL A 25 -1.20 30.27 2.22
C VAL A 25 -0.08 30.85 3.07
N THR A 26 -0.15 32.14 3.36
CA THR A 26 0.90 32.91 4.02
C THR A 26 0.36 33.52 5.31
N SER A 27 1.13 33.38 6.39
CA SER A 27 0.89 33.95 7.71
C SER A 27 2.09 34.80 8.10
N LEU A 28 1.91 36.12 8.19
CA LEU A 28 2.93 37.09 8.63
C LEU A 28 2.55 37.67 9.99
N TRP A 29 3.55 37.92 10.84
CA TRP A 29 3.35 38.58 12.13
C TRP A 29 4.52 39.50 12.47
N ALA A 30 4.27 40.43 13.38
CA ALA A 30 5.32 41.32 13.88
C ALA A 30 6.21 40.57 14.89
N PRO A 31 7.51 40.31 14.60
CA PRO A 31 8.40 39.57 15.51
C PRO A 31 8.70 40.33 16.82
N GLN A 32 8.34 41.61 16.89
CA GLN A 32 8.42 42.42 18.11
C GLN A 32 7.29 42.12 19.10
N GLY A 33 6.12 41.67 18.62
CA GLY A 33 4.97 41.34 19.44
C GLY A 33 4.79 39.84 19.67
N PHE A 34 5.31 39.02 18.76
CA PHE A 34 5.11 37.57 18.73
C PHE A 34 6.39 36.84 18.35
N GLU A 35 6.58 35.65 18.89
CA GLU A 35 7.65 34.72 18.48
C GLU A 35 7.08 33.33 18.26
N LEU A 36 7.68 32.61 17.32
CA LEU A 36 7.49 31.18 17.15
C LEU A 36 8.46 30.45 18.08
N GLN A 37 7.96 29.53 18.92
CA GLN A 37 8.81 28.78 19.87
C GLN A 37 9.38 27.50 19.26
N SER A 38 8.57 26.83 18.45
CA SER A 38 8.88 25.53 17.87
C SER A 38 8.35 25.44 16.45
N SER A 39 9.00 24.68 15.58
CA SER A 39 8.39 24.32 14.29
C SER A 39 7.19 23.40 14.45
N GLY A 40 7.08 22.68 15.57
CA GLY A 40 5.88 21.93 15.95
C GLY A 40 4.66 22.80 16.25
N ASP A 41 4.83 24.11 16.38
CA ASP A 41 3.74 25.08 16.54
C ASP A 41 3.07 25.47 15.21
N ILE A 42 3.59 24.96 14.09
CA ILE A 42 3.06 25.20 12.75
C ILE A 42 2.30 23.96 12.28
N THR A 43 1.03 24.14 11.92
CA THR A 43 0.22 23.13 11.25
C THR A 43 -0.17 23.63 9.87
N TYR A 44 0.01 22.80 8.85
CA TYR A 44 -0.25 23.15 7.45
C TYR A 44 -0.65 21.89 6.66
N PRO A 45 -1.12 22.01 5.40
CA PRO A 45 -1.61 20.86 4.67
C PRO A 45 -0.52 19.81 4.43
N ASP A 46 -0.89 18.53 4.52
CA ASP A 46 0.08 17.44 4.36
C ASP A 46 0.58 17.37 2.90
N GLY A 47 1.87 17.09 2.73
CA GLY A 47 2.52 17.05 1.41
C GLY A 47 2.88 18.43 0.82
N TRP A 48 2.55 19.53 1.50
CA TRP A 48 2.92 20.87 1.08
C TRP A 48 4.34 21.24 1.53
N SER A 49 4.98 22.17 0.82
CA SER A 49 6.26 22.74 1.22
C SER A 49 6.06 23.92 2.18
N LEU A 50 6.74 23.91 3.32
CA LEU A 50 6.78 25.01 4.27
C LEU A 50 8.01 25.90 4.04
N GLU A 51 7.81 27.21 4.06
CA GLU A 51 8.87 28.22 3.99
C GLU A 51 8.71 29.24 5.12
N TYR A 52 9.84 29.77 5.59
CA TYR A 52 9.97 30.77 6.64
C TYR A 52 10.50 32.08 6.07
N THR A 53 10.15 33.18 6.71
CA THR A 53 10.77 34.50 6.46
C THR A 53 11.13 35.17 7.77
N THR A 54 12.23 35.92 7.80
CA THR A 54 12.65 36.76 8.94
C THR A 54 12.47 38.25 8.66
N ASP A 55 12.18 38.63 7.42
CA ASP A 55 12.06 40.02 6.97
C ASP A 55 10.73 40.33 6.25
N GLY A 56 9.87 39.32 6.05
CA GLY A 56 8.61 39.44 5.32
C GLY A 56 8.75 39.38 3.80
N GLU A 57 9.97 39.35 3.26
CA GLU A 57 10.25 39.45 1.83
C GLU A 57 10.99 38.22 1.28
N ALA A 58 12.06 37.80 1.94
CA ALA A 58 12.88 36.65 1.58
C ALA A 58 12.34 35.38 2.25
N TRP A 59 12.11 34.35 1.44
CA TRP A 59 11.55 33.07 1.88
C TRP A 59 12.57 31.95 1.74
N SER A 60 12.61 31.06 2.74
CA SER A 60 13.53 29.93 2.82
C SER A 60 12.81 28.67 3.28
N ASN A 61 13.07 27.54 2.63
CA ASN A 61 12.64 26.21 3.07
C ASN A 61 13.52 25.62 4.19
N THR A 62 14.62 26.30 4.55
CA THR A 62 15.45 25.93 5.69
C THR A 62 14.95 26.64 6.95
N GLU A 63 14.65 25.86 7.98
CA GLU A 63 14.25 26.36 9.29
C GLU A 63 15.33 27.28 9.88
N PRO A 64 15.01 28.52 10.29
CA PRO A 64 15.95 29.40 10.96
C PRO A 64 16.44 28.82 12.29
N ILE A 65 17.74 28.95 12.58
CA ILE A 65 18.33 28.50 13.86
C ILE A 65 17.65 29.18 15.05
N ASP A 66 17.28 30.45 14.90
CA ASP A 66 16.55 31.22 15.91
C ASP A 66 15.11 31.49 15.43
N LEU A 67 14.18 30.66 15.88
CA LEU A 67 12.76 30.76 15.55
C LEU A 67 12.12 32.06 16.07
N SER A 68 12.73 32.74 17.05
CA SER A 68 12.24 34.03 17.55
C SER A 68 12.43 35.18 16.54
N THR A 69 13.24 34.96 15.50
CA THR A 69 13.44 35.91 14.39
C THR A 69 12.45 35.71 13.24
N VAL A 70 11.66 34.64 13.26
CA VAL A 70 10.68 34.36 12.21
C VAL A 70 9.59 35.43 12.25
N ALA A 71 9.38 36.11 11.13
CA ALA A 71 8.36 37.12 10.90
C ALA A 71 7.17 36.57 10.09
N GLY A 72 7.26 35.34 9.61
CA GLY A 72 6.17 34.67 8.93
C GLY A 72 6.50 33.29 8.40
N VAL A 73 5.45 32.56 8.04
CA VAL A 73 5.51 31.27 7.36
C VAL A 73 4.56 31.26 6.17
N ARG A 74 4.86 30.45 5.17
CA ARG A 74 3.92 30.13 4.11
C ARG A 74 4.01 28.65 3.74
N ALA A 75 2.88 28.05 3.44
CA ALA A 75 2.80 26.69 2.93
C ALA A 75 2.31 26.74 1.48
N SER A 76 2.91 25.93 0.60
CA SER A 76 2.50 25.83 -0.80
C SER A 76 2.38 24.38 -1.26
N GLY A 77 1.35 24.07 -2.04
CA GLY A 77 1.15 22.74 -2.60
C GLY A 77 0.20 22.73 -3.80
N ALA A 78 0.22 21.62 -4.53
CA ALA A 78 -0.68 21.40 -5.65
C ALA A 78 -2.09 21.11 -5.15
N VAL A 79 -3.09 21.68 -5.84
CA VAL A 79 -4.51 21.43 -5.62
C VAL A 79 -5.19 21.32 -6.97
N ASP A 80 -6.17 20.41 -7.09
CA ASP A 80 -7.08 20.37 -8.23
C ASP A 80 -8.50 20.55 -7.70
N SER A 81 -9.06 21.75 -7.90
CA SER A 81 -10.37 22.10 -7.33
C SER A 81 -11.46 22.09 -8.40
N LEU A 82 -12.63 21.58 -8.03
CA LEU A 82 -13.87 21.75 -8.81
C LEU A 82 -14.66 23.00 -8.36
N GLY A 83 -14.09 23.79 -7.46
CA GLY A 83 -14.72 24.93 -6.79
C GLY A 83 -15.56 24.52 -5.58
N SER A 84 -15.93 25.50 -4.75
CA SER A 84 -16.82 25.33 -3.59
C SER A 84 -16.37 24.27 -2.57
N GLY A 85 -15.05 24.14 -2.33
CA GLY A 85 -14.51 23.14 -1.39
C GLY A 85 -14.50 21.70 -1.92
N MET A 86 -14.72 21.51 -3.22
CA MET A 86 -14.62 20.21 -3.87
C MET A 86 -13.28 20.06 -4.59
N PHE A 87 -12.70 18.87 -4.49
CA PHE A 87 -11.35 18.55 -4.92
C PHE A 87 -11.31 17.26 -5.74
N VAL A 88 -10.23 17.12 -6.51
CA VAL A 88 -9.94 15.95 -7.33
C VAL A 88 -8.58 15.39 -6.96
N SER A 89 -8.50 14.07 -6.82
CA SER A 89 -7.24 13.33 -6.81
C SER A 89 -7.21 12.34 -7.96
N THR A 90 -6.05 12.15 -8.58
CA THR A 90 -5.84 11.17 -9.64
C THR A 90 -4.72 10.22 -9.26
N ALA A 91 -4.92 8.93 -9.46
CA ALA A 91 -3.93 7.89 -9.21
C ALA A 91 -3.88 6.91 -10.39
N GLN A 92 -2.72 6.29 -10.57
CA GLN A 92 -2.52 5.22 -11.54
C GLN A 92 -2.44 3.88 -10.82
N ALA A 93 -2.89 2.83 -11.49
CA ALA A 93 -2.75 1.47 -11.03
C ALA A 93 -1.30 1.03 -10.92
N GLU A 94 -1.01 0.27 -9.87
CA GLU A 94 0.25 -0.41 -9.62
C GLU A 94 -0.01 -1.92 -9.52
N LEU A 95 0.89 -2.71 -10.11
CA LEU A 95 0.82 -4.16 -10.01
C LEU A 95 0.96 -4.60 -8.55
N LEU A 96 0.02 -5.43 -8.11
CA LEU A 96 0.16 -6.18 -6.87
C LEU A 96 1.38 -7.09 -6.98
N ALA A 97 2.42 -6.81 -6.19
CA ALA A 97 3.59 -7.67 -6.07
C ALA A 97 3.43 -8.62 -4.88
N ALA A 98 3.85 -9.86 -5.05
CA ALA A 98 4.02 -10.78 -3.95
C ALA A 98 5.19 -10.31 -3.09
N GLY A 99 4.97 -10.17 -1.79
CA GLY A 99 6.03 -9.86 -0.83
C GLY A 99 6.50 -11.12 -0.10
N SER A 100 7.71 -11.07 0.44
CA SER A 100 8.21 -12.10 1.34
C SER A 100 7.39 -12.16 2.62
N ALA A 101 7.20 -13.35 3.16
CA ALA A 101 6.47 -13.60 4.40
C ALA A 101 7.36 -14.28 5.44
N SER A 102 7.02 -14.17 6.72
CA SER A 102 7.60 -15.00 7.78
C SER A 102 6.92 -16.37 7.83
N GLY A 103 7.63 -17.44 8.16
CA GLY A 103 7.01 -18.73 8.42
C GLY A 103 6.46 -18.87 9.84
N ALA A 104 5.88 -20.03 10.15
CA ALA A 104 5.28 -20.34 11.44
C ALA A 104 6.31 -20.61 12.55
N GLY A 105 5.91 -20.42 13.81
CA GLY A 105 6.78 -20.56 14.99
C GLY A 105 7.69 -19.34 15.17
N GLY A 106 8.07 -18.97 16.39
CA GLY A 106 8.79 -17.71 16.68
C GLY A 106 10.17 -17.53 15.99
N SER A 107 10.65 -18.54 15.26
CA SER A 107 11.84 -18.54 14.39
C SER A 107 11.53 -18.81 12.91
N GLY A 108 10.26 -19.01 12.55
CA GLY A 108 9.72 -19.09 11.19
C GLY A 108 9.90 -20.41 10.43
N ASP A 109 10.41 -21.48 11.03
CA ASP A 109 10.72 -22.75 10.35
C ASP A 109 9.46 -23.54 9.86
N GLY A 110 9.01 -23.16 8.67
CA GLY A 110 7.88 -23.76 7.97
C GLY A 110 8.30 -24.83 6.96
N TYR A 111 7.47 -25.84 6.67
CA TYR A 111 7.77 -26.81 5.59
C TYR A 111 7.31 -26.33 4.23
N ASN A 112 6.01 -26.31 3.98
CA ASN A 112 5.41 -25.89 2.71
C ASN A 112 4.39 -24.77 2.94
N VAL A 113 3.89 -24.21 1.84
CA VAL A 113 2.82 -23.21 1.85
C VAL A 113 1.56 -23.73 1.16
N ALA A 114 0.40 -23.30 1.66
CA ALA A 114 -0.90 -23.50 1.05
C ALA A 114 -1.54 -22.16 0.72
N PHE A 115 -2.24 -22.09 -0.42
CA PHE A 115 -2.82 -20.85 -0.94
C PHE A 115 -4.33 -20.90 -0.98
N GLY A 116 -4.97 -19.80 -0.59
CA GLY A 116 -6.41 -19.67 -0.69
C GLY A 116 -6.95 -18.28 -0.39
N ASN A 117 -7.83 -17.77 -1.26
CA ASN A 117 -8.54 -16.50 -1.06
C ASN A 117 -7.60 -15.33 -0.69
N GLY A 118 -6.47 -15.20 -1.39
CA GLY A 118 -5.48 -14.16 -1.11
C GLY A 118 -4.61 -14.40 0.12
N THR A 119 -4.78 -15.55 0.80
CA THR A 119 -3.96 -15.95 1.95
C THR A 119 -2.90 -16.98 1.57
N LEU A 120 -1.81 -16.93 2.32
CA LEU A 120 -0.70 -17.87 2.37
C LEU A 120 -0.67 -18.45 3.77
N ILE A 121 -0.81 -19.77 3.87
CA ILE A 121 -0.78 -20.50 5.14
C ILE A 121 0.45 -21.39 5.17
N ASN A 122 1.17 -21.35 6.28
CA ASN A 122 2.34 -22.18 6.51
C ASN A 122 2.22 -22.93 7.84
N ALA A 123 2.77 -24.15 7.91
CA ALA A 123 2.83 -24.95 9.14
C ALA A 123 4.27 -25.10 9.60
N TYR A 124 4.51 -24.90 10.90
CA TYR A 124 5.82 -25.14 11.53
C TYR A 124 6.14 -26.63 11.44
N HIS A 125 7.28 -26.96 10.88
CA HIS A 125 7.63 -28.33 10.63
C HIS A 125 8.56 -28.87 11.73
N HIS A 126 8.48 -30.16 12.05
CA HIS A 126 9.26 -30.85 13.10
C HIS A 126 8.97 -30.55 14.60
N SER A 127 7.82 -29.95 14.96
CA SER A 127 7.48 -29.73 16.38
C SER A 127 7.02 -30.98 17.12
N THR A 128 7.61 -31.20 18.30
CA THR A 128 7.18 -32.23 19.27
C THR A 128 6.20 -31.69 20.31
N VAL A 129 5.92 -30.39 20.34
CA VAL A 129 5.12 -29.75 21.38
C VAL A 129 3.70 -29.45 20.90
N SER A 130 3.58 -28.77 19.77
CA SER A 130 2.33 -28.31 19.18
C SER A 130 2.44 -28.16 17.66
N LEU A 131 1.33 -28.31 16.95
CA LEU A 131 1.21 -27.76 15.60
C LEU A 131 1.02 -26.25 15.73
N THR A 132 1.78 -25.47 14.95
CA THR A 132 1.60 -24.02 14.80
C THR A 132 1.42 -23.71 13.32
N MET A 133 0.35 -23.02 12.99
CA MET A 133 0.04 -22.52 11.65
C MET A 133 0.23 -21.00 11.64
N ALA A 134 0.93 -20.46 10.64
CA ALA A 134 0.99 -19.04 10.36
C ALA A 134 0.11 -18.69 9.15
N CYS A 135 -0.46 -17.50 9.18
CA CYS A 135 -1.29 -16.93 8.13
C CYS A 135 -0.73 -15.57 7.70
N HIS A 136 -0.54 -15.44 6.40
CA HIS A 136 -0.18 -14.21 5.71
C HIS A 136 -1.17 -13.93 4.59
N LEU A 137 -1.22 -12.68 4.14
CA LEU A 137 -1.69 -12.34 2.81
C LEU A 137 -0.60 -12.66 1.78
N VAL A 138 -0.96 -12.86 0.52
CA VAL A 138 0.02 -13.08 -0.57
C VAL A 138 0.93 -11.86 -0.82
N THR A 139 0.61 -10.71 -0.22
CA THR A 139 1.47 -9.51 -0.15
C THR A 139 2.61 -9.65 0.89
N GLY A 140 2.58 -10.69 1.73
CA GLY A 140 3.55 -10.90 2.82
C GLY A 140 3.07 -10.37 4.18
N GLU A 141 2.05 -9.52 4.20
CA GLU A 141 1.42 -9.00 5.42
C GLU A 141 0.82 -10.13 6.26
N ARG A 142 0.74 -9.93 7.58
CA ARG A 142 0.14 -10.92 8.48
C ARG A 142 -1.38 -10.85 8.43
N CYS A 143 -2.05 -12.00 8.52
CA CYS A 143 -3.48 -12.01 8.82
C CYS A 143 -3.75 -11.52 10.24
N ASP A 144 -4.98 -11.08 10.54
CA ASP A 144 -5.42 -10.66 11.88
C ASP A 144 -5.07 -11.71 12.95
N THR A 145 -5.48 -12.96 12.72
CA THR A 145 -4.94 -14.11 13.45
C THR A 145 -3.71 -14.63 12.74
N TYR A 146 -2.57 -13.99 13.01
CA TYR A 146 -1.30 -14.38 12.42
C TYR A 146 -0.92 -15.83 12.73
N GLN A 147 -1.09 -16.29 13.98
CA GLN A 147 -0.72 -17.64 14.38
C GLN A 147 -1.84 -18.36 15.13
N PHE A 148 -2.07 -19.61 14.73
CA PHE A 148 -2.96 -20.54 15.40
C PHE A 148 -2.18 -21.78 15.84
N SER A 149 -2.26 -22.15 17.12
CA SER A 149 -1.51 -23.29 17.66
C SER A 149 -2.41 -24.30 18.36
N ASN A 150 -2.12 -25.59 18.19
CA ASN A 150 -2.84 -26.69 18.85
C ASN A 150 -1.86 -27.70 19.46
N SER A 151 -1.86 -27.79 20.78
CA SER A 151 -0.93 -28.60 21.58
C SER A 151 -1.23 -30.10 21.60
N ASN A 152 -2.34 -30.53 20.97
CA ASN A 152 -2.70 -31.94 20.81
C ASN A 152 -1.96 -32.61 19.64
N TYR A 153 -1.37 -31.81 18.75
CA TYR A 153 -0.76 -32.28 17.52
C TYR A 153 0.75 -32.04 17.50
N GLN A 154 1.47 -32.93 16.83
CA GLN A 154 2.89 -32.83 16.53
C GLN A 154 3.09 -32.80 15.02
N THR A 155 4.10 -32.06 14.57
CA THR A 155 4.52 -32.02 13.16
C THR A 155 5.82 -32.75 12.96
N ASN A 156 6.08 -33.17 11.73
CA ASN A 156 7.35 -33.77 11.31
C ASN A 156 8.02 -32.86 10.28
N HIS A 157 9.18 -33.27 9.77
CA HIS A 157 9.90 -32.49 8.75
C HIS A 157 9.19 -32.43 7.39
N GLY A 158 8.17 -33.27 7.17
CA GLY A 158 7.36 -33.30 5.94
C GLY A 158 5.90 -32.91 6.19
N SER A 159 5.60 -32.19 7.27
CA SER A 159 4.24 -31.84 7.67
C SER A 159 3.69 -30.79 6.72
N SER A 160 3.01 -31.26 5.67
CA SER A 160 2.46 -30.35 4.68
C SER A 160 1.09 -29.81 5.11
N VAL A 161 0.83 -28.56 4.76
CA VAL A 161 -0.48 -27.90 4.80
C VAL A 161 -1.10 -27.84 3.40
N PHE A 162 -2.42 -27.95 3.35
CA PHE A 162 -3.25 -27.75 2.16
C PHE A 162 -4.45 -26.88 2.49
N TYR A 163 -4.96 -26.15 1.50
CA TYR A 163 -6.14 -25.29 1.66
C TYR A 163 -7.24 -25.63 0.66
N ASN A 164 -8.48 -25.62 1.13
CA ASN A 164 -9.67 -25.77 0.30
C ASN A 164 -10.44 -24.45 0.21
N LYS A 165 -10.25 -23.74 -0.91
CA LYS A 165 -10.89 -22.44 -1.20
C LYS A 165 -12.41 -22.45 -1.15
N LYS A 166 -13.05 -23.61 -1.36
CA LYS A 166 -14.51 -23.71 -1.34
C LYS A 166 -15.09 -23.68 0.08
N THR A 167 -14.34 -24.21 1.04
CA THR A 167 -14.80 -24.36 2.43
C THR A 167 -14.04 -23.46 3.39
N ASN A 168 -13.04 -22.74 2.91
CA ASN A 168 -12.10 -21.96 3.71
C ASN A 168 -11.39 -22.78 4.80
N HIS A 169 -11.19 -24.08 4.57
CA HIS A 169 -10.52 -24.94 5.53
C HIS A 169 -9.06 -25.19 5.15
N ALA A 170 -8.19 -25.17 6.16
CA ALA A 170 -6.81 -25.63 6.06
C ALA A 170 -6.66 -27.03 6.69
N TYR A 171 -5.84 -27.88 6.06
CA TYR A 171 -5.60 -29.25 6.47
C TYR A 171 -4.11 -29.49 6.62
N ALA A 172 -3.68 -30.04 7.77
CA ALA A 172 -2.28 -30.31 8.04
C ALA A 172 -2.07 -31.77 8.43
N PHE A 173 -1.07 -32.43 7.83
CA PHE A 173 -0.65 -33.77 8.28
C PHE A 173 0.09 -33.69 9.61
N VAL A 174 -0.41 -34.42 10.60
CA VAL A 174 0.07 -34.39 11.98
C VAL A 174 0.05 -35.76 12.65
N ARG A 175 0.76 -35.86 13.78
CA ARG A 175 0.58 -36.92 14.77
C ARG A 175 -0.27 -36.42 15.94
N ASN A 176 -1.28 -37.20 16.31
CA ASN A 176 -2.03 -36.96 17.54
C ASN A 176 -1.24 -37.45 18.75
N LYS A 177 -1.00 -36.58 19.73
CA LYS A 177 -0.20 -36.92 20.92
C LYS A 177 -0.88 -37.91 21.85
N SER A 178 -2.21 -37.92 21.89
CA SER A 178 -2.98 -38.74 22.82
C SER A 178 -2.88 -40.23 22.53
N ASP A 179 -2.93 -40.62 21.25
CA ASP A 179 -2.93 -42.02 20.82
C ASP A 179 -1.78 -42.39 19.87
N GLY A 180 -0.98 -41.41 19.45
CA GLY A 180 0.16 -41.60 18.55
C GLY A 180 -0.20 -41.82 17.08
N SER A 181 -1.48 -41.71 16.72
CA SER A 181 -1.95 -41.88 15.35
C SER A 181 -1.43 -40.80 14.41
N TYR A 182 -1.26 -41.15 13.13
CA TYR A 182 -1.04 -40.17 12.07
C TYR A 182 -2.35 -39.88 11.35
N GLY A 183 -2.55 -38.62 11.00
CA GLY A 183 -3.78 -38.17 10.38
C GLY A 183 -3.71 -36.73 9.92
N VAL A 184 -4.87 -36.13 9.72
CA VAL A 184 -5.02 -34.77 9.21
C VAL A 184 -5.81 -33.94 10.21
N ALA A 185 -5.23 -32.85 10.68
CA ALA A 185 -5.93 -31.83 11.44
C ALA A 185 -6.62 -30.85 10.49
N CYS A 186 -7.75 -30.29 10.91
CA CYS A 186 -8.57 -29.37 10.13
C CYS A 186 -8.83 -28.07 10.90
N PHE A 187 -8.63 -26.94 10.24
CA PHE A 187 -8.83 -25.59 10.78
C PHE A 187 -9.74 -24.79 9.86
N ASP A 188 -10.62 -24.00 10.47
CA ASP A 188 -11.54 -23.10 9.77
C ASP A 188 -10.95 -21.69 9.71
N TYR A 189 -10.67 -21.23 8.49
CA TYR A 189 -10.16 -19.91 8.14
C TYR A 189 -11.24 -19.08 7.43
N GLY A 190 -12.53 -19.40 7.65
CA GLY A 190 -13.65 -18.60 7.16
C GLY A 190 -13.72 -17.20 7.77
N ASP A 191 -13.13 -17.02 8.96
CA ASP A 191 -12.91 -15.75 9.63
C ASP A 191 -11.43 -15.65 10.05
N LEU A 192 -10.68 -14.76 9.40
CA LEU A 192 -9.24 -14.59 9.66
C LEU A 192 -8.97 -13.92 11.01
N ALA A 193 -9.94 -13.21 11.59
CA ALA A 193 -9.84 -12.61 12.92
C ALA A 193 -10.14 -13.64 14.04
N ALA A 194 -10.73 -14.78 13.71
CA ALA A 194 -11.13 -15.80 14.66
C ALA A 194 -10.96 -17.23 14.11
N VAL A 195 -9.73 -17.59 13.71
CA VAL A 195 -9.41 -18.95 13.24
C VAL A 195 -9.72 -19.97 14.34
N THR A 196 -10.45 -21.04 13.99
CA THR A 196 -10.82 -22.10 14.94
C THR A 196 -10.53 -23.49 14.39
N ASN A 197 -10.66 -24.52 15.25
CA ASN A 197 -10.67 -25.89 14.73
C ASN A 197 -11.98 -26.16 13.99
N CYS A 198 -11.88 -26.95 12.93
CA CYS A 198 -13.02 -27.58 12.29
C CYS A 198 -13.90 -28.36 13.28
N ALA A 199 -15.18 -28.54 12.96
CA ALA A 199 -16.11 -29.36 13.75
C ALA A 199 -15.63 -30.81 13.90
N ILE A 200 -14.93 -31.32 12.88
CA ILE A 200 -14.10 -32.53 12.98
C ILE A 200 -12.64 -32.08 12.99
N PRO A 201 -12.03 -31.86 14.17
CA PRO A 201 -10.72 -31.23 14.28
C PRO A 201 -9.58 -32.15 13.80
N TYR A 202 -9.80 -33.47 13.83
CA TYR A 202 -8.80 -34.47 13.44
C TYR A 202 -9.44 -35.71 12.82
N THR A 203 -8.86 -36.15 11.72
CA THR A 203 -9.19 -37.43 11.08
C THR A 203 -7.98 -38.35 11.16
N LYS A 204 -8.12 -39.43 11.92
CA LYS A 204 -7.13 -40.52 11.99
C LYS A 204 -7.06 -41.25 10.64
N LEU A 205 -5.85 -41.41 10.10
CA LEU A 205 -5.61 -42.19 8.87
C LEU A 205 -4.94 -43.54 9.17
N THR A 206 -4.04 -43.60 10.15
CA THR A 206 -3.36 -44.83 10.57
C THR A 206 -3.15 -44.83 12.08
N ASN A 207 -2.84 -45.99 12.66
CA ASN A 207 -2.40 -46.08 14.06
C ASN A 207 -1.04 -45.42 14.29
N GLY A 208 -0.27 -45.17 13.22
CA GLY A 208 1.01 -44.48 13.27
C GLY A 208 2.06 -45.24 14.09
N GLY A 209 2.92 -44.49 14.78
CA GLY A 209 4.05 -45.02 15.53
C GLY A 209 4.48 -44.14 16.71
N ALA A 210 5.53 -44.57 17.41
CA ALA A 210 6.04 -43.89 18.60
C ALA A 210 6.64 -42.50 18.31
N SER A 211 7.12 -42.28 17.09
CA SER A 211 7.77 -41.04 16.67
C SER A 211 6.82 -40.14 15.87
N ASN A 212 6.96 -38.82 16.00
CA ASN A 212 6.38 -37.87 15.05
C ASN A 212 7.10 -37.91 13.69
N GLN A 213 8.24 -38.57 13.55
CA GLN A 213 8.96 -38.65 12.26
C GLN A 213 8.54 -39.84 11.38
N GLY A 214 7.50 -40.59 11.77
CA GLY A 214 7.18 -41.88 11.13
C GLY A 214 6.36 -41.81 9.84
N TRP A 215 5.94 -40.63 9.36
CA TRP A 215 5.27 -40.49 8.05
C TRP A 215 6.10 -39.70 7.04
N GLY A 216 5.77 -39.88 5.76
CA GLY A 216 6.42 -39.26 4.61
C GLY A 216 5.82 -37.92 4.19
N ARG A 217 6.49 -37.27 3.23
CA ARG A 217 5.95 -36.10 2.49
C ARG A 217 4.54 -36.37 1.97
N SER A 218 3.73 -35.33 1.86
CA SER A 218 2.35 -35.42 1.38
C SER A 218 2.10 -34.59 0.12
N THR A 219 1.06 -34.94 -0.63
CA THR A 219 0.76 -34.34 -1.94
C THR A 219 -0.76 -34.26 -2.17
N ARG A 220 -1.19 -33.42 -3.10
CA ARG A 220 -2.61 -33.20 -3.41
C ARG A 220 -2.92 -33.61 -4.84
N ALA A 221 -4.05 -34.31 -5.03
CA ALA A 221 -4.70 -34.52 -6.32
C ALA A 221 -6.20 -34.20 -6.19
N GLY A 222 -6.63 -33.07 -6.75
CA GLY A 222 -8.01 -32.60 -6.61
C GLY A 222 -8.38 -32.38 -5.13
N ASN A 223 -9.40 -33.10 -4.64
CA ASN A 223 -9.82 -33.06 -3.24
C ASN A 223 -9.19 -34.14 -2.35
N TYR A 224 -8.26 -34.92 -2.90
CA TYR A 224 -7.58 -35.98 -2.19
C TYR A 224 -6.18 -35.53 -1.79
N LEU A 225 -5.83 -35.79 -0.54
CA LEU A 225 -4.49 -35.61 0.02
C LEU A 225 -3.90 -36.99 0.29
N TRP A 226 -2.66 -37.18 -0.13
CA TRP A 226 -1.95 -38.45 -0.04
C TRP A 226 -0.68 -38.28 0.77
N SER A 227 -0.34 -39.28 1.58
CA SER A 227 0.93 -39.39 2.31
C SER A 227 1.23 -40.87 2.56
N LEU A 228 2.29 -41.19 3.30
CA LEU A 228 2.69 -42.54 3.64
C LEU A 228 3.00 -42.67 5.12
N ASP A 229 2.49 -43.71 5.74
CA ASP A 229 3.00 -44.21 7.00
C ASP A 229 4.27 -45.02 6.70
N GLY A 230 5.45 -44.45 6.94
CA GLY A 230 6.72 -45.12 6.69
C GLY A 230 7.00 -46.25 7.67
N VAL A 231 6.43 -46.19 8.88
CA VAL A 231 6.58 -47.24 9.90
C VAL A 231 5.86 -48.51 9.44
N ASN A 232 4.63 -48.38 8.96
CA ASN A 232 3.81 -49.50 8.53
C ASN A 232 3.88 -49.76 7.02
N ALA A 233 4.61 -48.93 6.27
CA ALA A 233 4.66 -48.90 4.81
C ALA A 233 3.26 -48.90 4.16
N THR A 234 2.34 -48.10 4.70
CA THR A 234 0.96 -47.99 4.19
C THR A 234 0.65 -46.61 3.63
N LEU A 235 -0.17 -46.58 2.58
CA LEU A 235 -0.70 -45.37 1.97
C LEU A 235 -1.72 -44.70 2.89
N MET A 236 -1.56 -43.41 3.12
CA MET A 236 -2.53 -42.57 3.83
C MET A 236 -3.29 -41.73 2.80
N CYS A 237 -4.63 -41.75 2.88
CA CYS A 237 -5.47 -40.98 1.99
C CYS A 237 -6.56 -40.25 2.76
N PHE A 238 -6.68 -38.95 2.50
CA PHE A 238 -7.70 -38.06 3.06
C PHE A 238 -8.47 -37.37 1.95
N ASN A 239 -9.80 -37.34 2.04
CA ASN A 239 -10.67 -36.64 1.09
C ASN A 239 -11.29 -35.42 1.78
N MET A 240 -10.92 -34.22 1.32
CA MET A 240 -11.40 -32.94 1.84
C MET A 240 -12.90 -32.70 1.65
N SER A 241 -13.56 -33.43 0.72
CA SER A 241 -14.99 -33.24 0.44
C SER A 241 -15.93 -34.00 1.38
N LEU A 242 -15.41 -34.97 2.14
CA LEU A 242 -16.24 -35.74 3.06
C LEU A 242 -16.72 -34.90 4.24
N ASN A 243 -17.78 -35.36 4.91
CA ASN A 243 -18.33 -34.73 6.11
C ASN A 243 -18.63 -33.23 5.94
N GLY A 244 -19.23 -32.86 4.81
CA GLY A 244 -19.57 -31.45 4.52
C GLY A 244 -18.37 -30.54 4.34
N GLY A 245 -17.22 -31.06 3.91
CA GLY A 245 -15.98 -30.28 3.76
C GLY A 245 -15.05 -30.34 4.97
N GLN A 246 -15.45 -31.00 6.07
CA GLN A 246 -14.55 -31.22 7.22
C GLN A 246 -13.48 -32.28 6.90
N GLY A 247 -13.71 -33.06 5.85
CA GLY A 247 -12.85 -34.10 5.34
C GLY A 247 -12.94 -35.41 6.11
N GLY A 248 -12.29 -36.45 5.59
CA GLY A 248 -12.34 -37.81 6.15
C GLY A 248 -11.37 -38.76 5.46
N ALA A 249 -11.09 -39.91 6.10
CA ALA A 249 -10.24 -40.94 5.51
C ALA A 249 -10.88 -41.50 4.23
N CYS A 250 -10.09 -41.73 3.19
CA CYS A 250 -10.59 -42.33 1.95
C CYS A 250 -11.06 -43.76 2.22
N PRO A 251 -12.33 -44.12 1.97
CA PRO A 251 -12.88 -45.42 2.35
C PRO A 251 -12.16 -46.63 1.76
N SER A 252 -11.57 -46.49 0.57
CA SER A 252 -11.03 -47.62 -0.20
C SER A 252 -9.53 -47.57 -0.42
N ASP A 253 -8.88 -46.42 -0.21
CA ASP A 253 -7.47 -46.21 -0.53
C ASP A 253 -6.58 -46.03 0.70
N ASN A 254 -7.19 -45.79 1.86
CA ASN A 254 -6.45 -45.56 3.10
C ASN A 254 -5.94 -46.88 3.71
N ASN A 255 -4.75 -46.82 4.31
CA ASN A 255 -4.03 -47.92 4.96
C ASN A 255 -3.69 -49.11 4.04
N LYS A 256 -3.42 -48.84 2.75
CA LYS A 256 -2.99 -49.87 1.79
C LYS A 256 -1.50 -50.14 1.90
N LEU A 257 -1.11 -51.40 2.07
CA LEU A 257 0.29 -51.79 2.11
C LEU A 257 0.97 -51.54 0.76
N VAL A 258 2.02 -50.72 0.77
CA VAL A 258 2.79 -50.33 -0.42
C VAL A 258 4.27 -50.73 -0.37
N GLY A 259 4.72 -51.30 0.76
CA GLY A 259 6.10 -51.73 0.97
C GLY A 259 6.23 -52.69 2.14
N THR A 260 7.42 -52.74 2.74
CA THR A 260 7.71 -53.57 3.92
C THR A 260 7.71 -52.69 5.19
N PRO A 261 6.98 -53.05 6.25
CA PRO A 261 7.03 -52.32 7.53
C PRO A 261 8.45 -52.25 8.12
N GLY A 262 8.70 -51.23 8.95
CA GLY A 262 9.96 -51.03 9.67
C GLY A 262 10.84 -49.89 9.14
N GLY A 263 10.35 -49.11 8.18
CA GLY A 263 11.05 -47.97 7.63
C GLY A 263 10.97 -46.70 8.49
N ASN A 264 11.84 -45.74 8.19
CA ASN A 264 11.77 -44.39 8.74
C ASN A 264 11.00 -43.49 7.75
N GLY A 265 9.77 -43.08 8.10
CA GLY A 265 8.97 -42.20 7.24
C GLY A 265 9.68 -40.91 6.86
N GLN A 266 10.51 -40.36 7.75
CA GLN A 266 11.35 -39.21 7.47
C GLN A 266 12.30 -39.45 6.30
N ALA A 267 12.98 -40.59 6.27
CA ALA A 267 14.03 -40.86 5.29
C ALA A 267 13.59 -41.60 4.04
N GLU A 268 12.50 -42.34 4.15
CA GLU A 268 12.26 -43.43 3.21
C GLU A 268 10.91 -43.34 2.51
N ALA A 269 9.98 -42.49 2.99
CA ALA A 269 8.61 -42.46 2.50
C ALA A 269 8.26 -41.13 1.81
N ARG A 270 7.87 -41.16 0.54
CA ARG A 270 7.41 -39.99 -0.22
C ARG A 270 6.30 -40.35 -1.19
N VAL A 271 5.43 -39.39 -1.50
CA VAL A 271 4.39 -39.54 -2.53
C VAL A 271 4.34 -38.33 -3.44
N THR A 272 3.94 -38.57 -4.69
CA THR A 272 3.55 -37.55 -5.66
C THR A 272 2.29 -38.05 -6.37
N ALA A 273 1.22 -37.26 -6.30
CA ALA A 273 -0.01 -37.56 -7.01
C ALA A 273 -0.10 -36.70 -8.27
N THR A 274 -0.17 -37.36 -9.42
CA THR A 274 -0.22 -36.74 -10.74
C THR A 274 -0.86 -37.70 -11.73
N GLN A 275 -1.43 -37.19 -12.83
CA GLN A 275 -2.06 -38.01 -13.87
C GLN A 275 -3.07 -39.04 -13.35
N ASN A 276 -3.85 -38.68 -12.32
CA ASN A 276 -4.79 -39.58 -11.63
C ASN A 276 -4.15 -40.86 -11.07
N LYS A 277 -2.86 -40.80 -10.70
CA LYS A 277 -2.08 -41.87 -10.07
C LYS A 277 -1.37 -41.31 -8.84
N VAL A 278 -0.93 -42.21 -7.98
CA VAL A 278 -0.11 -41.89 -6.81
C VAL A 278 1.19 -42.67 -6.92
N PHE A 279 2.26 -41.97 -7.27
CA PHE A 279 3.60 -42.52 -7.29
C PHE A 279 4.20 -42.39 -5.90
N PHE A 280 4.93 -43.41 -5.46
CA PHE A 280 5.49 -43.45 -4.12
C PHE A 280 6.90 -44.02 -4.11
N THR A 281 7.68 -43.58 -3.12
CA THR A 281 8.88 -44.27 -2.66
C THR A 281 8.68 -44.70 -1.21
N VAL A 282 9.07 -45.93 -0.89
CA VAL A 282 9.07 -46.47 0.48
C VAL A 282 10.23 -47.45 0.62
N ASN A 283 11.10 -47.23 1.61
CA ASN A 283 12.35 -47.98 1.81
C ASN A 283 13.21 -47.95 0.53
N ASN A 284 13.41 -49.11 -0.11
CA ASN A 284 14.14 -49.27 -1.36
C ASN A 284 13.24 -49.58 -2.56
N LEU A 285 11.97 -49.21 -2.47
CA LEU A 285 10.96 -49.48 -3.49
C LEU A 285 10.38 -48.18 -4.03
N MET A 286 10.14 -48.16 -5.33
CA MET A 286 9.31 -47.16 -6.01
C MET A 286 8.12 -47.84 -6.65
N GLY A 287 6.93 -47.28 -6.51
CA GLY A 287 5.73 -47.87 -7.09
C GLY A 287 4.73 -46.84 -7.58
N CYS A 288 3.68 -47.35 -8.20
CA CYS A 288 2.55 -46.59 -8.73
C CYS A 288 1.26 -47.23 -8.19
N TYR A 289 0.40 -46.41 -7.59
CA TYR A 289 -0.93 -46.80 -7.12
C TYR A 289 -2.00 -46.10 -7.96
N ASP A 290 -3.05 -46.84 -8.31
CA ASP A 290 -4.19 -46.34 -9.07
C ASP A 290 -5.44 -46.24 -8.18
N PRO A 291 -5.82 -45.02 -7.75
CA PRO A 291 -7.03 -44.81 -6.95
C PRO A 291 -8.31 -45.25 -7.66
N ALA A 292 -8.34 -45.33 -8.99
CA ALA A 292 -9.52 -45.76 -9.73
C ALA A 292 -9.78 -47.27 -9.60
N THR A 293 -8.73 -48.07 -9.43
CA THR A 293 -8.81 -49.54 -9.30
C THR A 293 -8.50 -50.01 -7.88
N HIS A 294 -8.14 -49.10 -6.97
CA HIS A 294 -7.72 -49.37 -5.60
C HIS A 294 -6.55 -50.39 -5.48
N ALA A 295 -5.66 -50.41 -6.47
CA ALA A 295 -4.56 -51.37 -6.61
C ALA A 295 -3.30 -50.72 -7.20
N TYR A 296 -2.19 -51.45 -7.27
CA TYR A 296 -1.03 -50.99 -8.05
C TYR A 296 -1.38 -50.82 -9.52
N CYS A 297 -0.75 -49.83 -10.16
CA CYS A 297 -0.95 -49.53 -11.57
C CYS A 297 -0.70 -50.78 -12.43
N SER A 298 -1.68 -51.18 -13.23
CA SER A 298 -1.64 -52.39 -14.07
C SER A 298 -1.17 -53.69 -13.37
N GLY A 299 -1.31 -53.78 -12.04
CA GLY A 299 -0.80 -54.92 -11.26
C GLY A 299 0.73 -54.99 -11.15
N SER A 300 1.47 -53.94 -11.54
CA SER A 300 2.92 -53.88 -11.43
C SER A 300 3.36 -53.97 -9.97
N THR A 301 4.35 -54.80 -9.68
CA THR A 301 5.04 -54.76 -8.38
C THR A 301 5.94 -53.53 -8.31
N PRO A 302 6.07 -52.88 -7.14
CA PRO A 302 7.07 -51.83 -6.95
C PRO A 302 8.47 -52.27 -7.39
N ILE A 303 9.20 -51.39 -8.06
CA ILE A 303 10.56 -51.63 -8.55
C ILE A 303 11.58 -51.30 -7.47
N SER A 304 12.75 -51.93 -7.52
CA SER A 304 13.86 -51.58 -6.63
C SER A 304 14.58 -50.33 -7.10
N ILE A 305 14.85 -49.44 -6.15
CA ILE A 305 15.60 -48.19 -6.32
C ILE A 305 16.79 -48.13 -5.34
N SER A 306 17.94 -47.62 -5.80
CA SER A 306 19.18 -47.50 -5.02
C SER A 306 19.25 -46.16 -4.25
N GLY A 307 20.12 -46.09 -3.24
CA GLY A 307 20.40 -44.86 -2.46
C GLY A 307 19.60 -44.74 -1.16
N GLY A 308 20.18 -44.13 -0.12
CA GLY A 308 19.48 -43.87 1.15
C GLY A 308 18.63 -42.60 1.16
N ASN A 309 18.98 -41.63 0.30
CA ASN A 309 18.26 -40.36 0.19
C ASN A 309 17.08 -40.51 -0.77
N ARG A 310 15.85 -40.46 -0.23
CA ARG A 310 14.63 -40.55 -1.01
C ARG A 310 14.05 -39.16 -1.31
N HIS A 311 13.87 -38.92 -2.61
CA HIS A 311 13.11 -37.80 -3.11
C HIS A 311 11.67 -38.23 -3.40
N SER A 312 10.76 -37.27 -3.38
CA SER A 312 9.43 -37.48 -3.94
C SER A 312 9.56 -37.80 -5.43
N PRO A 313 8.86 -38.83 -5.95
CA PRO A 313 8.83 -39.09 -7.39
C PRO A 313 8.51 -37.82 -8.18
N ILE A 314 9.44 -37.36 -9.01
CA ILE A 314 9.27 -36.12 -9.76
C ILE A 314 8.46 -36.40 -11.02
N PRO A 315 7.33 -35.72 -11.27
CA PRO A 315 6.62 -35.84 -12.53
C PRO A 315 7.49 -35.26 -13.64
N VAL A 316 7.69 -36.03 -14.70
CA VAL A 316 8.50 -35.68 -15.86
C VAL A 316 7.60 -35.64 -17.08
N GLU A 317 7.85 -34.67 -17.93
CA GLU A 317 7.15 -34.47 -19.20
C GLU A 317 8.09 -34.64 -20.38
N ASN A 318 7.54 -35.10 -21.50
CA ASN A 318 8.19 -35.00 -22.80
C ASN A 318 8.15 -33.55 -23.31
N ALA A 319 8.92 -33.26 -24.36
CA ALA A 319 8.96 -31.93 -24.99
C ALA A 319 7.61 -31.44 -25.54
N ASP A 320 6.68 -32.36 -25.83
CA ASP A 320 5.33 -32.04 -26.28
C ASP A 320 4.34 -31.80 -25.13
N GLY A 321 4.81 -31.79 -23.88
CA GLY A 321 3.99 -31.65 -22.67
C GLY A 321 3.23 -32.93 -22.27
N SER A 322 3.42 -34.04 -22.99
CA SER A 322 2.84 -35.32 -22.57
C SER A 322 3.58 -35.87 -21.35
N PHE A 323 2.84 -36.50 -20.44
CA PHE A 323 3.44 -37.09 -19.24
C PHE A 323 4.33 -38.28 -19.62
N PHE A 324 5.62 -38.18 -19.26
CA PHE A 324 6.60 -39.23 -19.48
C PHE A 324 6.51 -40.30 -18.39
N GLY A 325 6.53 -39.86 -17.13
CA GLY A 325 6.55 -40.73 -15.96
C GLY A 325 6.85 -39.95 -14.68
N ALA A 326 6.83 -40.63 -13.55
CA ALA A 326 7.38 -40.10 -12.30
C ALA A 326 8.76 -40.74 -12.05
N CYS A 327 9.76 -39.95 -11.69
CA CYS A 327 11.15 -40.40 -11.59
C CYS A 327 11.71 -40.29 -10.18
N ASP A 328 12.45 -41.31 -9.75
CA ASP A 328 13.38 -41.22 -8.63
C ASP A 328 14.74 -40.77 -9.16
N ILE A 329 15.10 -39.53 -8.83
CA ILE A 329 16.30 -38.89 -9.37
C ILE A 329 17.59 -39.51 -8.85
N THR A 330 17.60 -40.14 -7.67
CA THR A 330 18.80 -40.77 -7.12
C THR A 330 19.16 -42.06 -7.87
N SER A 331 18.16 -42.89 -8.19
CA SER A 331 18.36 -44.14 -8.92
C SER A 331 18.29 -43.99 -10.44
N ARG A 332 17.92 -42.81 -10.94
CA ARG A 332 17.75 -42.53 -12.38
C ARG A 332 16.69 -43.44 -13.04
N LYS A 333 15.69 -43.84 -12.27
CA LYS A 333 14.59 -44.72 -12.70
C LYS A 333 13.27 -43.99 -12.69
N CYS A 334 12.41 -44.31 -13.65
CA CYS A 334 11.09 -43.71 -13.76
C CYS A 334 10.00 -44.79 -13.91
N LEU A 335 8.78 -44.44 -13.51
CA LEU A 335 7.58 -45.24 -13.74
C LEU A 335 6.59 -44.44 -14.58
N ASN A 336 6.05 -45.04 -15.64
CA ASN A 336 4.94 -44.47 -16.38
C ASN A 336 3.59 -44.69 -15.63
N THR A 337 2.48 -44.20 -16.20
CA THR A 337 1.14 -44.34 -15.58
C THR A 337 0.64 -45.78 -15.46
N SER A 338 1.23 -46.72 -16.20
CA SER A 338 0.97 -48.15 -16.07
C SER A 338 1.81 -48.83 -14.98
N GLY A 339 2.71 -48.11 -14.31
CA GLY A 339 3.63 -48.66 -13.32
C GLY A 339 4.81 -49.44 -13.93
N THR A 340 5.07 -49.27 -15.23
CA THR A 340 6.20 -49.92 -15.91
C THR A 340 7.45 -49.05 -15.79
N GLU A 341 8.59 -49.67 -15.49
CA GLU A 341 9.90 -48.99 -15.47
C GLU A 341 10.25 -48.47 -16.86
N VAL A 342 10.61 -47.19 -16.91
CA VAL A 342 11.16 -46.53 -18.10
C VAL A 342 12.47 -45.84 -17.72
N THR A 343 13.43 -45.81 -18.63
CA THR A 343 14.71 -45.12 -18.44
C THR A 343 14.49 -43.61 -18.38
N ILE A 344 15.15 -42.90 -17.47
CA ILE A 344 15.07 -41.43 -17.41
C ILE A 344 15.48 -40.80 -18.75
N LEU A 345 14.89 -39.65 -19.09
CA LEU A 345 15.25 -38.91 -20.30
C LEU A 345 16.73 -38.50 -20.24
N PRO A 346 17.55 -38.73 -21.30
CA PRO A 346 18.98 -38.41 -21.27
C PRO A 346 19.30 -36.93 -20.98
N SER A 347 18.44 -36.02 -21.45
CA SER A 347 18.51 -34.58 -21.18
C SER A 347 18.35 -34.27 -19.70
N LEU A 348 17.35 -34.89 -19.06
CA LEU A 348 17.09 -34.73 -17.63
C LEU A 348 18.18 -35.40 -16.79
N ASP A 349 18.69 -36.56 -17.22
CA ASP A 349 19.83 -37.22 -16.57
C ASP A 349 21.07 -36.31 -16.56
N THR A 350 21.37 -35.69 -17.70
CA THR A 350 22.45 -34.69 -17.84
C THR A 350 22.23 -33.48 -16.93
N PHE A 351 21.00 -32.96 -16.86
CA PHE A 351 20.66 -31.85 -15.95
C PHE A 351 20.98 -32.21 -14.48
N TRP A 352 20.63 -33.41 -14.04
CA TRP A 352 20.91 -33.86 -12.69
C TRP A 352 22.38 -34.25 -12.43
N ASP A 353 23.21 -34.36 -13.46
CA ASP A 353 24.65 -34.50 -13.28
C ASP A 353 25.29 -33.12 -13.03
N SER A 354 24.70 -32.04 -13.56
CA SER A 354 25.13 -30.65 -13.31
C SER A 354 24.50 -30.02 -12.06
N THR A 355 23.30 -30.46 -11.68
CA THR A 355 22.52 -29.95 -10.54
C THR A 355 22.50 -31.03 -9.47
N THR A 356 23.20 -30.83 -8.37
CA THR A 356 23.38 -31.88 -7.36
C THR A 356 22.17 -31.93 -6.45
N PRO A 357 21.38 -33.03 -6.44
CA PRO A 357 20.23 -33.11 -5.55
C PRO A 357 20.65 -32.87 -4.10
N ALA A 358 19.93 -31.96 -3.44
CA ALA A 358 20.12 -31.60 -2.04
C ALA A 358 20.37 -32.82 -1.14
N SER A 359 21.53 -32.85 -0.47
CA SER A 359 21.96 -34.01 0.33
C SER A 359 21.06 -34.29 1.54
N TYR A 360 20.25 -33.32 1.96
CA TYR A 360 19.31 -33.39 3.07
C TYR A 360 17.90 -33.81 2.66
N ALA A 361 17.69 -34.21 1.40
CA ALA A 361 16.40 -34.72 0.95
C ALA A 361 15.91 -35.95 1.74
N TYR A 362 16.82 -36.70 2.35
CA TYR A 362 16.50 -37.78 3.29
C TYR A 362 15.82 -37.31 4.58
N LEU A 363 15.73 -36.02 4.87
CA LEU A 363 15.08 -35.56 6.10
C LEU A 363 13.59 -35.28 5.89
N ASN A 364 12.98 -35.71 4.78
CA ASN A 364 11.68 -35.23 4.28
C ASN A 364 11.72 -33.75 3.86
N LEU A 365 12.90 -33.15 3.88
CA LEU A 365 13.18 -31.81 3.40
C LEU A 365 13.38 -31.91 1.89
N VAL A 366 13.13 -30.84 1.13
CA VAL A 366 13.15 -30.82 -0.35
C VAL A 366 11.87 -31.34 -0.99
N ASP A 367 11.03 -30.38 -1.36
CA ASP A 367 9.92 -30.54 -2.28
C ASP A 367 10.10 -29.63 -3.50
N PHE A 368 9.46 -30.01 -4.60
CA PHE A 368 9.59 -29.32 -5.87
C PHE A 368 8.27 -28.68 -6.29
N ALA A 369 8.38 -27.74 -7.22
CA ALA A 369 7.25 -27.12 -7.89
C ALA A 369 7.29 -27.44 -9.38
N THR A 370 6.12 -27.56 -10.00
CA THR A 370 5.99 -27.67 -11.45
C THR A 370 4.89 -26.74 -11.95
N ALA A 371 5.20 -25.92 -12.95
CA ALA A 371 4.24 -25.03 -13.61
C ALA A 371 4.70 -24.73 -15.04
N ASN A 372 3.76 -24.62 -15.97
CA ASN A 372 4.03 -24.21 -17.37
C ASN A 372 5.19 -24.98 -18.03
N HIS A 373 5.16 -26.32 -17.94
CA HIS A 373 6.22 -27.20 -18.45
C HIS A 373 7.61 -26.97 -17.85
N ARG A 374 7.70 -26.37 -16.65
CA ARG A 374 8.95 -26.19 -15.91
C ARG A 374 8.92 -26.89 -14.57
N LEU A 375 10.06 -27.44 -14.18
CA LEU A 375 10.34 -28.00 -12.86
C LEU A 375 11.25 -27.02 -12.12
N TYR A 376 10.83 -26.61 -10.93
CA TYR A 376 11.63 -25.83 -9.97
C TYR A 376 12.02 -26.75 -8.83
N TYR A 377 13.32 -26.90 -8.64
CA TYR A 377 13.90 -27.90 -7.76
C TYR A 377 15.02 -27.31 -6.93
N ILE A 378 15.11 -27.69 -5.66
CA ILE A 378 16.10 -27.14 -4.72
C ILE A 378 17.46 -27.81 -4.97
N ASP A 379 18.41 -27.05 -5.49
CA ASP A 379 19.80 -27.48 -5.75
C ASP A 379 20.68 -27.07 -4.56
N GLY A 380 21.54 -27.98 -4.11
CA GLY A 380 22.38 -27.71 -2.93
C GLY A 380 21.54 -27.38 -1.69
N THR A 381 22.00 -26.40 -0.88
CA THR A 381 21.34 -25.99 0.39
C THR A 381 20.43 -24.78 0.27
N VAL A 382 20.70 -23.87 -0.67
CA VAL A 382 19.99 -22.58 -0.73
C VAL A 382 19.44 -22.25 -2.11
N ASP A 383 19.92 -22.90 -3.17
CA ASP A 383 19.63 -22.49 -4.54
C ASP A 383 18.36 -23.17 -5.08
N LEU A 384 17.70 -22.48 -6.01
CA LEU A 384 16.61 -23.03 -6.81
C LEU A 384 17.10 -23.24 -8.24
N SER A 385 16.99 -24.46 -8.76
CA SER A 385 17.26 -24.79 -10.15
C SER A 385 15.97 -24.93 -10.94
N CYS A 386 16.03 -24.63 -12.24
CA CYS A 386 14.89 -24.72 -13.14
C CYS A 386 15.22 -25.59 -14.36
N TYR A 387 14.35 -26.55 -14.67
CA TYR A 387 14.39 -27.37 -15.88
C TYR A 387 13.14 -27.14 -16.73
N ASP A 388 13.30 -26.86 -18.01
CA ASP A 388 12.21 -26.62 -18.96
C ASP A 388 11.98 -27.88 -19.80
N PHE A 389 10.86 -28.57 -19.54
CA PHE A 389 10.48 -29.77 -20.26
C PHE A 389 10.22 -29.50 -21.75
N SER A 390 9.79 -28.30 -22.15
CA SER A 390 9.50 -27.99 -23.55
C SER A 390 10.78 -27.95 -24.39
N THR A 391 11.85 -27.39 -23.83
CA THR A 391 13.16 -27.31 -24.48
C THR A 391 14.07 -28.50 -24.15
N GLN A 392 13.71 -29.26 -23.11
CA GLN A 392 14.51 -30.35 -22.54
C GLN A 392 15.90 -29.89 -22.06
N LEU A 393 15.99 -28.67 -21.55
CA LEU A 393 17.22 -28.02 -21.07
C LEU A 393 16.97 -27.32 -19.73
N ALA A 394 18.03 -26.89 -19.05
CA ALA A 394 17.91 -25.93 -17.95
C ALA A 394 17.21 -24.64 -18.45
N CYS A 395 16.43 -24.01 -17.59
CA CYS A 395 15.68 -22.81 -17.98
C CYS A 395 16.63 -21.65 -18.33
N ASP A 396 16.52 -21.15 -19.56
CA ASP A 396 17.35 -20.03 -20.02
C ASP A 396 17.04 -18.75 -19.23
N GLY A 397 18.10 -18.07 -18.77
CA GLY A 397 18.01 -16.81 -18.00
C GLY A 397 17.46 -16.93 -16.58
N PHE A 398 17.23 -18.14 -16.06
CA PHE A 398 16.77 -18.35 -14.69
C PHE A 398 17.95 -18.33 -13.71
N ASP A 399 17.94 -17.38 -12.78
CA ASP A 399 18.91 -17.26 -11.69
C ASP A 399 18.23 -17.51 -10.34
N GLY A 400 18.35 -18.73 -9.82
CA GLY A 400 17.80 -19.07 -8.51
C GLY A 400 18.81 -18.97 -7.36
N SER A 401 19.91 -18.21 -7.53
CA SER A 401 20.87 -17.91 -6.47
C SER A 401 20.62 -16.51 -5.91
N GLN A 402 19.55 -16.37 -5.12
CA GLN A 402 19.11 -15.08 -4.59
C GLN A 402 19.70 -14.79 -3.20
N PRO A 403 20.09 -13.54 -2.88
CA PRO A 403 20.58 -13.16 -1.55
C PRO A 403 19.60 -13.46 -0.40
N GLU A 404 18.30 -13.43 -0.69
CA GLU A 404 17.21 -13.74 0.23
C GLU A 404 17.15 -15.23 0.59
N PHE A 405 17.82 -16.10 -0.19
CA PHE A 405 18.04 -17.50 0.12
C PHE A 405 19.20 -17.65 1.11
N SER A 406 18.94 -17.21 2.35
CA SER A 406 19.93 -17.08 3.41
C SER A 406 20.14 -18.35 4.23
N ALA A 407 19.28 -19.37 4.05
CA ALA A 407 19.33 -20.61 4.82
C ALA A 407 18.80 -21.80 4.02
N LEU A 408 18.78 -22.96 4.67
CA LEU A 408 18.37 -24.23 4.07
C LEU A 408 16.98 -24.11 3.44
N THR A 409 16.87 -24.33 2.13
CA THR A 409 15.59 -24.29 1.42
C THR A 409 14.90 -25.65 1.49
N TYR A 410 13.63 -25.64 1.88
CA TYR A 410 12.85 -26.84 2.16
C TYR A 410 11.89 -27.22 1.05
N THR A 411 11.14 -26.27 0.52
CA THR A 411 10.12 -26.56 -0.49
C THR A 411 10.01 -25.42 -1.48
N ALA A 412 9.65 -25.78 -2.72
CA ALA A 412 9.11 -24.86 -3.70
C ALA A 412 7.62 -25.20 -3.93
N ASN A 413 6.75 -24.20 -3.93
CA ASN A 413 5.33 -24.36 -4.16
C ASN A 413 4.82 -23.33 -5.18
N ILE A 414 3.88 -23.74 -6.02
CA ILE A 414 3.21 -22.82 -6.96
C ILE A 414 1.93 -22.32 -6.31
N ASP A 415 1.67 -21.02 -6.39
CA ASP A 415 0.33 -20.49 -6.12
C ASP A 415 -0.60 -20.93 -7.27
N PRO A 416 -1.62 -21.78 -7.03
CA PRO A 416 -2.53 -22.21 -8.09
C PRO A 416 -3.34 -21.07 -8.70
N SER A 417 -3.49 -19.96 -7.98
CA SER A 417 -4.15 -18.73 -8.44
C SER A 417 -3.23 -17.85 -9.27
N ASN A 418 -1.92 -18.03 -9.08
CA ASN A 418 -0.90 -17.30 -9.79
C ASN A 418 0.30 -18.21 -10.11
N PRO A 419 0.24 -18.96 -11.22
CA PRO A 419 1.33 -19.82 -11.64
C PRO A 419 2.59 -19.05 -12.06
N ARG A 420 2.57 -17.71 -12.02
CA ARG A 420 3.73 -16.82 -12.20
C ARG A 420 4.47 -16.54 -10.88
N CYS A 421 4.19 -17.30 -9.82
CA CYS A 421 4.91 -17.21 -8.55
C CYS A 421 5.33 -18.58 -8.06
N VAL A 422 6.64 -18.77 -7.89
CA VAL A 422 7.22 -19.90 -7.14
C VAL A 422 7.52 -19.41 -5.74
N TRP A 423 6.90 -20.02 -4.73
CA TRP A 423 7.13 -19.68 -3.33
C TRP A 423 8.10 -20.67 -2.72
N VAL A 424 9.20 -20.14 -2.19
CA VAL A 424 10.30 -20.89 -1.62
C VAL A 424 10.27 -20.75 -0.11
N ASN A 425 10.31 -21.87 0.62
CA ASN A 425 10.31 -21.87 2.08
C ASN A 425 11.68 -22.27 2.63
N GLN A 426 12.14 -21.58 3.69
CA GLN A 426 13.50 -21.71 4.21
C GLN A 426 13.56 -21.91 5.73
N ASP A 427 14.67 -22.46 6.21
CA ASP A 427 15.02 -22.63 7.64
C ASP A 427 15.25 -21.32 8.38
N SER A 428 15.60 -20.24 7.67
CA SER A 428 15.62 -18.88 8.21
C SER A 428 14.23 -18.41 8.63
N GLY A 429 13.21 -19.16 8.25
CA GLY A 429 11.83 -18.86 8.47
C GLY A 429 11.29 -17.76 7.59
N THR A 430 11.90 -17.60 6.41
CA THR A 430 11.45 -16.68 5.38
C THR A 430 10.83 -17.48 4.23
N ILE A 431 9.67 -17.03 3.80
CA ILE A 431 8.96 -17.53 2.63
C ILE A 431 9.12 -16.48 1.54
N VAL A 432 9.80 -16.85 0.46
CA VAL A 432 10.24 -15.91 -0.59
C VAL A 432 9.51 -16.25 -1.88
N PRO A 433 8.70 -15.33 -2.43
CA PRO A 433 8.19 -15.47 -3.78
C PRO A 433 9.30 -15.21 -4.80
N VAL A 434 9.30 -15.98 -5.89
CA VAL A 434 10.26 -15.88 -6.98
C VAL A 434 9.54 -15.93 -8.32
N ASP A 435 9.98 -15.09 -9.25
CA ASP A 435 9.54 -15.11 -10.63
C ASP A 435 10.00 -16.42 -11.32
N PRO A 436 9.07 -17.26 -11.82
CA PRO A 436 9.39 -18.55 -12.44
C PRO A 436 10.18 -18.43 -13.76
N THR A 437 10.24 -17.24 -14.35
CA THR A 437 10.93 -17.01 -15.62
C THR A 437 12.38 -16.64 -15.38
N THR A 438 12.63 -15.73 -14.45
CA THR A 438 13.93 -15.09 -14.24
C THR A 438 14.64 -15.58 -12.98
N GLY A 439 13.93 -16.15 -12.02
CA GLY A 439 14.48 -16.51 -10.71
C GLY A 439 14.64 -15.33 -9.75
N ALA A 440 14.28 -14.11 -10.17
CA ALA A 440 14.34 -12.91 -9.32
C ALA A 440 13.32 -12.98 -8.17
N VAL A 441 13.68 -12.41 -7.01
CA VAL A 441 12.77 -12.29 -5.87
C VAL A 441 11.61 -11.35 -6.18
N GLY A 442 10.43 -11.75 -5.72
CA GLY A 442 9.16 -11.11 -6.04
C GLY A 442 8.55 -11.71 -7.30
N CYS A 443 7.23 -11.57 -7.41
CA CYS A 443 6.49 -11.93 -8.60
C CYS A 443 5.21 -11.12 -8.66
N THR A 444 4.71 -10.84 -9.86
CA THR A 444 3.45 -10.12 -10.03
C THR A 444 2.28 -11.03 -9.69
N LEU A 445 1.37 -10.63 -8.80
CA LEU A 445 0.25 -11.43 -8.31
C LEU A 445 -0.83 -11.73 -9.37
N GLY A 446 -0.76 -11.09 -10.55
CA GLY A 446 -1.47 -11.48 -11.78
C GLY A 446 -3.00 -11.33 -11.78
N GLN A 447 -3.66 -11.19 -10.63
CA GLN A 447 -5.12 -11.17 -10.50
C GLN A 447 -5.70 -9.75 -10.25
N GLY A 448 -4.86 -8.74 -10.07
CA GLY A 448 -5.33 -7.38 -9.86
C GLY A 448 -4.22 -6.34 -9.80
N VAL A 449 -4.65 -5.09 -9.75
CA VAL A 449 -3.81 -3.92 -9.52
C VAL A 449 -4.37 -3.16 -8.32
N ILE A 450 -3.48 -2.63 -7.49
CA ILE A 450 -3.87 -1.66 -6.49
C ILE A 450 -3.80 -0.28 -7.14
N ILE A 451 -4.81 0.54 -6.92
CA ILE A 451 -4.77 1.96 -7.21
C ILE A 451 -4.75 2.68 -5.86
N PRO A 452 -3.57 3.11 -5.39
CA PRO A 452 -3.47 3.85 -4.15
C PRO A 452 -4.01 5.25 -4.44
N VAL A 453 -5.29 5.48 -4.10
CA VAL A 453 -5.81 6.85 -4.10
C VAL A 453 -5.39 7.47 -2.79
N SER A 454 -4.28 8.19 -2.83
CA SER A 454 -4.08 9.21 -1.82
C SER A 454 -4.97 10.38 -2.18
N ALA A 455 -5.75 10.89 -1.22
CA ALA A 455 -6.17 12.28 -1.35
C ALA A 455 -4.87 13.08 -1.40
N ASN A 456 -4.60 13.79 -2.51
CA ASN A 456 -3.41 14.66 -2.66
C ASN A 456 -3.28 15.73 -1.56
N VAL A 457 -4.23 15.75 -0.62
CA VAL A 457 -4.42 16.68 0.47
C VAL A 457 -4.98 15.91 1.69
N LYS A 458 -4.14 15.08 2.32
CA LYS A 458 -4.50 14.27 3.49
C LYS A 458 -4.97 15.12 4.66
N ARG A 459 -4.38 16.31 4.83
CA ARG A 459 -4.82 17.34 5.76
C ARG A 459 -4.92 18.65 5.00
N MET A 460 -6.08 19.30 5.02
CA MET A 460 -6.26 20.66 4.48
C MET A 460 -6.43 21.70 5.57
N SER A 461 -7.08 21.33 6.67
CA SER A 461 -7.28 22.21 7.83
C SER A 461 -6.23 22.03 8.91
N CYS A 462 -6.20 22.97 9.83
CA CYS A 462 -5.41 22.84 11.05
C CYS A 462 -6.01 21.86 12.07
N ASP A 463 -7.31 21.60 11.98
CA ASP A 463 -7.97 20.57 12.76
C ASP A 463 -7.64 19.21 12.11
N PRO A 464 -6.97 18.28 12.82
CA PRO A 464 -6.66 16.96 12.30
C PRO A 464 -7.93 16.12 12.03
N GLU A 465 -9.05 16.45 12.66
CA GLU A 465 -10.34 15.81 12.43
C GLU A 465 -11.13 16.45 11.26
N ALA A 466 -10.84 17.70 10.88
CA ALA A 466 -11.55 18.42 9.80
C ALA A 466 -10.92 18.21 8.40
N SER A 467 -10.46 16.98 8.15
CA SER A 467 -9.92 16.50 6.88
C SER A 467 -11.03 16.25 5.84
N VAL A 468 -10.86 15.30 4.91
CA VAL A 468 -11.88 14.96 3.89
C VAL A 468 -13.25 14.79 4.56
N LEU A 469 -14.21 15.65 4.19
CA LEU A 469 -15.52 15.72 4.82
C LEU A 469 -16.46 14.66 4.25
N THR A 470 -16.47 14.52 2.92
CA THR A 470 -17.24 13.49 2.22
C THR A 470 -16.49 13.04 0.98
N TRP A 471 -16.50 11.74 0.72
CA TRP A 471 -16.25 11.23 -0.62
C TRP A 471 -17.45 11.55 -1.51
N ASN A 472 -17.25 11.69 -2.81
CA ASN A 472 -18.36 11.93 -3.74
C ASN A 472 -18.41 10.81 -4.77
N GLU A 473 -17.44 10.75 -5.69
CA GLU A 473 -17.42 9.79 -6.79
C GLU A 473 -15.99 9.31 -7.07
N VAL A 474 -15.85 8.06 -7.51
CA VAL A 474 -14.63 7.55 -8.15
C VAL A 474 -14.92 7.23 -9.61
N THR A 475 -14.11 7.77 -10.51
CA THR A 475 -14.12 7.46 -11.93
C THR A 475 -12.95 6.55 -12.26
N ILE A 476 -13.23 5.34 -12.73
CA ILE A 476 -12.24 4.36 -13.15
C ILE A 476 -12.18 4.35 -14.68
N THR A 477 -11.00 4.64 -15.21
CA THR A 477 -10.70 4.52 -16.64
C THR A 477 -9.89 3.26 -16.85
N LEU A 478 -10.49 2.27 -17.51
CA LEU A 478 -9.81 1.04 -17.92
C LEU A 478 -9.14 1.23 -19.29
N PRO A 479 -8.07 0.48 -19.58
CA PRO A 479 -7.46 0.40 -20.91
C PRO A 479 -8.43 -0.07 -21.99
N ASP A 480 -8.16 0.35 -23.24
CA ASP A 480 -8.95 -0.04 -24.41
C ASP A 480 -9.01 -1.57 -24.55
N GLY A 481 -10.21 -2.08 -24.82
CA GLY A 481 -10.44 -3.52 -25.04
C GLY A 481 -10.77 -4.33 -23.78
N ILE A 482 -10.72 -3.72 -22.59
CA ILE A 482 -11.15 -4.37 -21.34
C ILE A 482 -12.63 -4.07 -21.10
N ASP A 483 -13.44 -5.14 -21.02
CA ASP A 483 -14.83 -5.03 -20.62
C ASP A 483 -14.93 -4.78 -19.11
N ARG A 484 -15.63 -3.69 -18.73
CA ARG A 484 -15.89 -3.32 -17.33
C ARG A 484 -16.62 -4.41 -16.55
N ALA A 485 -17.43 -5.24 -17.21
CA ALA A 485 -18.11 -6.36 -16.56
C ALA A 485 -17.14 -7.42 -16.03
N ASN A 486 -15.93 -7.48 -16.60
CA ASN A 486 -14.85 -8.39 -16.24
C ASN A 486 -13.86 -7.78 -15.24
N VAL A 487 -14.22 -6.67 -14.58
CA VAL A 487 -13.40 -6.05 -13.54
C VAL A 487 -14.26 -5.76 -12.32
N LYS A 488 -13.78 -6.13 -11.14
CA LYS A 488 -14.39 -5.79 -9.85
C LYS A 488 -13.54 -4.79 -9.11
N VAL A 489 -14.17 -3.96 -8.29
CA VAL A 489 -13.50 -3.00 -7.41
C VAL A 489 -13.76 -3.39 -5.97
N ASN A 490 -12.71 -3.46 -5.17
CA ASN A 490 -12.79 -3.48 -3.72
C ASN A 490 -12.24 -2.16 -3.18
N ILE A 491 -12.97 -1.50 -2.30
CA ILE A 491 -12.48 -0.34 -1.56
C ILE A 491 -12.02 -0.82 -0.18
N ARG A 492 -10.78 -0.50 0.14
CA ARG A 492 -10.14 -0.78 1.42
C ARG A 492 -9.91 0.51 2.19
N ASP A 493 -9.87 0.39 3.50
CA ASP A 493 -9.49 1.51 4.36
C ASP A 493 -8.00 1.85 4.23
N SER A 494 -7.56 2.89 4.95
CA SER A 494 -6.17 3.33 4.97
C SER A 494 -5.18 2.32 5.57
N GLU A 495 -5.68 1.27 6.23
CA GLU A 495 -4.87 0.16 6.77
C GLU A 495 -4.83 -1.04 5.79
N GLY A 496 -5.55 -0.97 4.66
CA GLY A 496 -5.61 -2.03 3.66
C GLY A 496 -6.68 -3.09 3.91
N THR A 497 -7.56 -2.88 4.89
CA THR A 497 -8.66 -3.81 5.24
C THR A 497 -9.87 -3.56 4.35
N ASP A 498 -10.53 -4.62 3.88
CA ASP A 498 -11.74 -4.53 3.06
C ASP A 498 -12.89 -3.89 3.84
N ILE A 499 -13.52 -2.85 3.28
CA ILE A 499 -14.64 -2.16 3.92
C ILE A 499 -15.95 -2.93 3.63
N PRO A 500 -16.72 -3.38 4.65
CA PRO A 500 -17.96 -4.09 4.44
C PRO A 500 -18.96 -3.32 3.57
N GLY A 501 -19.49 -3.98 2.54
CA GLY A 501 -20.41 -3.36 1.57
C GLY A 501 -19.72 -2.65 0.39
N TRP A 502 -18.40 -2.50 0.43
CA TRP A 502 -17.60 -1.89 -0.64
C TRP A 502 -16.65 -2.88 -1.34
N THR A 503 -16.98 -4.17 -1.28
CA THR A 503 -16.26 -5.23 -1.99
C THR A 503 -17.06 -5.74 -3.19
N ASN A 504 -16.35 -6.23 -4.21
CA ASN A 504 -16.88 -6.79 -5.45
C ASN A 504 -17.83 -5.83 -6.20
N LEU A 505 -17.54 -4.53 -6.15
CA LEU A 505 -18.33 -3.51 -6.83
C LEU A 505 -18.18 -3.68 -8.35
N VAL A 506 -19.31 -3.57 -9.05
CA VAL A 506 -19.34 -3.55 -10.51
C VAL A 506 -19.03 -2.13 -10.98
N ILE A 507 -18.13 -1.99 -11.95
CA ILE A 507 -17.87 -0.70 -12.59
C ILE A 507 -19.02 -0.42 -13.57
N PRO A 508 -19.84 0.64 -13.39
CA PRO A 508 -20.92 0.96 -14.31
C PRO A 508 -20.39 1.33 -15.70
N GLU A 509 -21.26 1.36 -16.71
CA GLU A 509 -20.87 1.77 -18.08
C GLU A 509 -20.32 3.20 -18.15
N SER A 510 -20.67 4.07 -17.20
CA SER A 510 -20.09 5.40 -17.06
C SER A 510 -18.63 5.38 -16.61
N GLY A 511 -18.15 4.29 -16.01
CA GLY A 511 -16.89 4.22 -15.27
C GLY A 511 -16.95 4.88 -13.89
N VAL A 512 -18.10 5.44 -13.49
CA VAL A 512 -18.27 6.22 -12.25
C VAL A 512 -18.98 5.38 -11.21
N ILE A 513 -18.36 5.22 -10.04
CA ILE A 513 -18.96 4.61 -8.85
C ILE A 513 -19.24 5.74 -7.86
N ASP A 514 -20.50 5.84 -7.43
CA ASP A 514 -20.93 6.74 -6.36
C ASP A 514 -20.41 6.20 -5.02
N ILE A 515 -19.56 6.98 -4.37
CA ILE A 515 -18.98 6.66 -3.06
C ILE A 515 -19.43 7.65 -1.99
N SER A 516 -20.49 8.43 -2.23
CA SER A 516 -20.98 9.47 -1.31
C SER A 516 -21.50 8.95 0.03
N THR A 517 -21.77 7.64 0.11
CA THR A 517 -22.16 6.97 1.36
C THR A 517 -20.98 6.30 2.07
N LEU A 518 -19.75 6.43 1.56
CA LEU A 518 -18.54 5.89 2.21
C LEU A 518 -18.16 6.79 3.39
N ASP A 519 -18.23 6.24 4.61
CA ASP A 519 -17.90 6.98 5.83
C ASP A 519 -16.38 7.17 5.94
N THR A 520 -15.95 8.42 6.08
CA THR A 520 -14.54 8.80 6.20
C THR A 520 -13.91 8.29 7.50
N ASN A 521 -14.71 8.02 8.54
CA ASN A 521 -14.23 7.38 9.77
C ASN A 521 -13.89 5.90 9.58
N ILE A 522 -14.48 5.26 8.56
CA ILE A 522 -14.22 3.85 8.23
C ILE A 522 -13.13 3.75 7.17
N SER A 523 -13.20 4.58 6.12
CA SER A 523 -12.24 4.52 5.01
C SER A 523 -10.88 5.10 5.35
N GLY A 524 -10.80 5.97 6.36
CA GLY A 524 -9.67 6.87 6.53
C GLY A 524 -9.55 7.87 5.38
N LEU A 525 -8.38 8.48 5.26
CA LEU A 525 -8.09 9.58 4.31
C LEU A 525 -7.36 9.10 3.04
N ASP A 526 -6.89 7.86 3.05
CA ASP A 526 -6.17 7.22 1.94
C ASP A 526 -6.79 5.85 1.62
N PRO A 527 -8.08 5.79 1.20
CA PRO A 527 -8.68 4.52 0.83
C PRO A 527 -7.97 3.93 -0.39
N VAL A 528 -7.84 2.60 -0.40
CA VAL A 528 -7.15 1.87 -1.48
C VAL A 528 -8.19 1.21 -2.37
N PHE A 529 -8.10 1.44 -3.68
CA PHE A 529 -9.00 0.83 -4.67
C PHE A 529 -8.29 -0.35 -5.32
N ASN A 530 -8.74 -1.57 -5.03
CA ASN A 530 -8.18 -2.78 -5.62
C ASN A 530 -9.05 -3.21 -6.82
N LEU A 531 -8.48 -3.15 -8.03
CA LEU A 531 -9.12 -3.68 -9.23
C LEU A 531 -8.75 -5.14 -9.41
N VAL A 532 -9.75 -6.01 -9.49
CA VAL A 532 -9.59 -7.45 -9.68
C VAL A 532 -10.12 -7.83 -11.06
N GLY A 533 -9.25 -8.44 -11.87
CA GLY A 533 -9.61 -8.93 -13.21
C GLY A 533 -10.36 -10.26 -13.13
N GLU A 534 -11.42 -10.39 -13.91
CA GLU A 534 -12.21 -11.60 -14.10
C GLU A 534 -12.19 -12.04 -15.57
N ASN A 535 -12.66 -13.26 -15.86
CA ASN A 535 -12.86 -13.77 -17.22
C ASN A 535 -11.63 -13.64 -18.15
N GLY A 536 -10.43 -13.79 -17.58
CA GLY A 536 -9.16 -13.74 -18.32
C GLY A 536 -8.46 -12.38 -18.33
N VAL A 537 -9.07 -11.33 -17.75
CA VAL A 537 -8.39 -10.05 -17.50
C VAL A 537 -7.38 -10.25 -16.37
N THR A 538 -6.13 -9.85 -16.61
CA THR A 538 -5.02 -9.98 -15.66
C THR A 538 -4.63 -8.64 -15.05
N GLY A 539 -3.85 -8.66 -13.97
CA GLY A 539 -3.28 -7.44 -13.39
C GLY A 539 -2.45 -6.63 -14.38
N THR A 540 -1.71 -7.28 -15.28
CA THR A 540 -0.96 -6.60 -16.34
C THR A 540 -1.87 -5.87 -17.32
N ASP A 541 -3.04 -6.44 -17.64
CA ASP A 541 -4.02 -5.76 -18.48
C ASP A 541 -4.58 -4.52 -17.78
N LEU A 542 -4.68 -4.55 -16.44
CA LEU A 542 -5.23 -3.47 -15.63
C LEU A 542 -4.20 -2.40 -15.21
N GLU A 543 -2.89 -2.64 -15.35
CA GLU A 543 -1.82 -1.71 -14.94
C GLU A 543 -1.93 -0.29 -15.54
N PRO A 544 -2.37 -0.10 -16.80
CA PRO A 544 -2.56 1.24 -17.34
C PRO A 544 -3.86 1.92 -16.88
N SER A 545 -4.65 1.30 -15.99
CA SER A 545 -5.88 1.90 -15.47
C SER A 545 -5.57 3.12 -14.61
N THR A 546 -6.46 4.11 -14.65
CA THR A 546 -6.37 5.32 -13.81
C THR A 546 -7.66 5.54 -13.05
N THR A 547 -7.56 6.05 -11.82
CA THR A 547 -8.72 6.51 -11.05
C THR A 547 -8.67 8.01 -10.86
N GLN A 548 -9.84 8.63 -10.91
CA GLN A 548 -10.06 9.99 -10.44
C GLN A 548 -11.07 9.94 -9.29
N VAL A 549 -10.71 10.44 -8.11
CA VAL A 549 -11.60 10.53 -6.95
C VAL A 549 -11.95 11.98 -6.69
N THR A 550 -13.25 12.25 -6.53
CA THR A 550 -13.76 13.55 -6.15
C THR A 550 -14.24 13.51 -4.70
N PHE A 551 -13.94 14.56 -3.95
CA PHE A 551 -14.28 14.65 -2.54
C PHE A 551 -14.48 16.10 -2.12
N THR A 552 -15.18 16.29 -1.01
CA THR A 552 -15.36 17.58 -0.35
C THR A 552 -14.41 17.66 0.82
N ALA A 553 -13.68 18.76 0.97
CA ALA A 553 -12.81 19.00 2.11
C ALA A 553 -12.88 20.46 2.56
N THR A 554 -12.34 20.74 3.73
CA THR A 554 -12.05 22.11 4.16
C THR A 554 -11.04 22.76 3.21
N GLU A 555 -11.13 24.09 3.06
CA GLU A 555 -10.13 24.84 2.29
C GLU A 555 -8.76 24.80 3.00
N PRO A 556 -7.64 24.92 2.28
CA PRO A 556 -6.33 24.82 2.90
C PRO A 556 -6.08 25.93 3.92
N GLU A 557 -5.50 25.54 5.05
CA GLU A 557 -5.24 26.39 6.20
C GLU A 557 -3.79 26.28 6.68
N VAL A 558 -3.23 27.39 7.15
CA VAL A 558 -1.97 27.41 7.90
C VAL A 558 -2.26 27.96 9.28
N CYS A 559 -1.98 27.15 10.30
CA CYS A 559 -2.08 27.56 11.69
C CYS A 559 -0.73 27.67 12.35
N VAL A 560 -0.60 28.70 13.18
CA VAL A 560 0.62 29.01 13.89
C VAL A 560 0.26 29.36 15.34
N ASN A 561 0.87 28.67 16.29
CA ASN A 561 0.84 29.09 17.68
C ASN A 561 2.00 30.06 17.92
N LEU A 562 1.66 31.30 18.27
CA LEU A 562 2.63 32.36 18.53
C LEU A 562 2.62 32.74 20.00
N THR A 563 3.81 32.89 20.59
CA THR A 563 3.95 33.33 21.97
C THR A 563 4.13 34.85 22.01
N ALA A 564 3.31 35.52 22.83
CA ALA A 564 3.37 36.97 23.00
C ALA A 564 4.67 37.40 23.69
N ARG A 565 5.41 38.34 23.08
CA ARG A 565 6.67 38.87 23.59
C ARG A 565 6.50 40.20 24.32
N SER A 566 7.29 40.38 25.36
CA SER A 566 7.62 41.71 25.88
C SER A 566 8.87 42.20 25.16
N TYR A 567 8.75 42.93 24.05
CA TYR A 567 9.94 43.46 23.37
C TYR A 567 9.81 44.93 23.01
N CYS A 568 10.64 45.75 23.66
CA CYS A 568 11.01 47.09 23.25
C CYS A 568 12.50 47.25 23.51
N GLU A 569 13.30 47.18 22.45
CA GLU A 569 14.74 47.43 22.52
C GLU A 569 14.98 48.86 23.03
N GLY A 570 15.59 49.01 24.21
CA GLY A 570 15.91 50.32 24.80
C GLY A 570 14.91 50.87 25.83
N ILE A 571 13.92 50.09 26.28
CA ILE A 571 13.14 50.38 27.49
C ILE A 571 13.66 49.44 28.58
N ASP A 572 14.05 49.98 29.75
CA ASP A 572 14.47 49.18 30.89
C ASP A 572 13.42 48.10 31.17
N ASP A 573 13.87 46.85 31.08
CA ASP A 573 13.11 45.64 31.32
C ASP A 573 12.67 45.66 32.80
N ASP A 574 11.55 46.32 33.10
CA ASP A 574 10.92 46.25 34.41
C ASP A 574 10.29 44.86 34.51
N PRO A 575 10.83 43.94 35.34
CA PRO A 575 10.29 42.58 35.47
C PRO A 575 8.86 42.55 36.03
N THR A 576 8.31 43.69 36.43
CA THR A 576 6.89 43.84 36.83
C THR A 576 5.97 44.34 35.71
N SER A 577 6.52 44.80 34.58
CA SER A 577 5.75 45.27 33.43
C SER A 577 5.20 44.09 32.61
N GLN A 578 3.91 43.81 32.75
CA GLN A 578 3.18 42.81 31.95
C GLN A 578 2.73 43.32 30.57
N ASN A 579 3.28 44.44 30.11
CA ASN A 579 2.81 45.13 28.92
C ASN A 579 3.42 44.55 27.63
N VAL A 580 2.55 44.07 26.75
CA VAL A 580 2.89 43.52 25.43
C VAL A 580 2.47 44.55 24.35
N PRO A 581 3.32 44.84 23.35
CA PRO A 581 2.94 45.68 22.20
C PRO A 581 1.71 45.15 21.46
N ASN A 582 1.05 45.99 20.66
CA ASN A 582 0.02 45.49 19.75
C ASN A 582 0.64 44.49 18.76
N GLY A 583 0.03 43.32 18.65
CA GLY A 583 0.42 42.33 17.67
C GLY A 583 -0.28 42.61 16.34
N VAL A 584 0.49 42.73 15.24
CA VAL A 584 -0.06 42.78 13.88
C VAL A 584 0.13 41.41 13.25
N PHE A 585 -0.96 40.87 12.72
CA PHE A 585 -1.00 39.65 11.95
C PHE A 585 -1.57 39.93 10.56
N ALA A 586 -0.97 39.38 9.53
CA ALA A 586 -1.49 39.41 8.17
C ALA A 586 -1.54 38.00 7.60
N ALA A 587 -2.71 37.61 7.10
CA ALA A 587 -2.90 36.39 6.33
C ALA A 587 -3.14 36.75 4.88
N SER A 588 -2.43 36.07 3.97
CA SER A 588 -2.71 36.15 2.55
C SER A 588 -2.72 34.78 1.92
N SER A 589 -3.33 34.70 0.75
CA SER A 589 -3.29 33.50 -0.06
C SER A 589 -3.17 33.84 -1.52
N VAL A 590 -2.53 32.95 -2.27
CA VAL A 590 -2.34 33.10 -3.71
C VAL A 590 -2.58 31.75 -4.37
N THR A 591 -3.46 31.72 -5.36
CA THR A 591 -3.70 30.56 -6.22
C THR A 591 -3.11 30.85 -7.61
N VAL A 592 -2.28 29.95 -8.13
CA VAL A 592 -1.64 30.07 -9.46
C VAL A 592 -1.99 28.84 -10.31
N PRO A 593 -2.72 29.00 -11.44
CA PRO A 593 -3.03 27.87 -12.32
C PRO A 593 -1.79 27.24 -12.96
N ASP A 594 -1.73 25.91 -13.05
CA ASP A 594 -0.59 25.16 -13.60
C ASP A 594 -0.35 25.43 -15.10
N GLY A 595 -1.40 25.80 -15.84
CA GLY A 595 -1.34 26.11 -17.28
C GLY A 595 -0.88 27.53 -17.64
N GLY A 596 -0.47 28.34 -16.65
CA GLY A 596 -0.17 29.76 -16.85
C GLY A 596 -1.44 30.61 -16.97
N GLY A 597 -1.84 31.24 -15.87
CA GLY A 597 -2.99 32.13 -15.79
C GLY A 597 -2.74 33.29 -14.83
N ALA A 598 -3.73 34.16 -14.66
CA ALA A 598 -3.65 35.21 -13.65
C ALA A 598 -3.78 34.59 -12.26
N SER A 599 -2.85 34.92 -11.37
CA SER A 599 -2.93 34.55 -9.96
C SER A 599 -4.14 35.22 -9.32
N VAL A 600 -4.88 34.49 -8.48
CA VAL A 600 -5.92 35.08 -7.62
C VAL A 600 -5.38 35.16 -6.20
N SER A 601 -5.46 36.34 -5.59
CA SER A 601 -4.95 36.56 -4.24
C SER A 601 -6.01 37.09 -3.30
N SER A 602 -5.97 36.66 -2.04
CA SER A 602 -6.69 37.28 -0.92
C SER A 602 -5.70 37.79 0.12
N GLU A 603 -6.06 38.84 0.83
CA GLU A 603 -5.25 39.40 1.92
C GLU A 603 -6.19 39.92 3.01
N SER A 604 -5.81 39.68 4.26
CA SER A 604 -6.51 40.13 5.45
C SER A 604 -5.48 40.50 6.52
N GLU A 605 -5.77 41.54 7.28
CA GLU A 605 -4.92 42.01 8.38
C GLU A 605 -5.75 42.11 9.65
N LEU A 606 -5.21 41.60 10.75
CA LEU A 606 -5.81 41.64 12.08
C LEU A 606 -4.80 42.26 13.05
N THR A 607 -5.23 43.30 13.77
CA THR A 607 -4.49 43.84 14.91
C THR A 607 -5.06 43.28 16.20
N ILE A 608 -4.24 42.60 16.99
CA ILE A 608 -4.61 42.10 18.31
C ILE A 608 -4.15 43.12 19.35
N PRO A 609 -5.07 43.77 20.09
CA PRO A 609 -4.71 44.80 21.05
C PRO A 609 -3.91 44.21 22.23
N GLY A 610 -2.75 44.80 22.48
CA GLY A 610 -1.94 44.60 23.68
C GLY A 610 -2.27 45.65 24.74
N THR A 611 -1.85 45.43 25.99
CA THR A 611 -1.86 46.49 27.02
C THR A 611 -0.65 47.38 26.81
N ASN A 612 -0.67 48.16 25.74
CA ASN A 612 0.41 49.08 25.41
C ASN A 612 0.11 50.44 26.07
N PRO A 613 0.89 50.91 27.07
CA PRO A 613 0.75 52.29 27.51
C PRO A 613 1.11 53.22 26.33
N ASP A 614 0.43 54.36 26.22
CA ASP A 614 0.46 55.31 25.08
C ASP A 614 1.85 55.89 24.68
N THR A 615 2.95 55.34 25.21
CA THR A 615 4.34 55.75 24.98
C THR A 615 5.23 54.67 24.36
N GLN A 616 4.69 53.58 23.81
CA GLN A 616 5.48 52.46 23.27
C GLN A 616 5.18 52.13 21.80
N CYS A 617 6.16 51.50 21.13
CA CYS A 617 6.28 51.34 19.68
C CYS A 617 5.02 50.70 19.03
N PRO A 618 4.44 51.29 17.99
CA PRO A 618 3.55 50.55 17.10
C PRO A 618 4.37 49.51 16.34
N ALA A 619 3.98 48.24 16.43
CA ALA A 619 4.57 47.19 15.61
C ALA A 619 4.23 47.46 14.13
N VAL A 620 5.23 47.78 13.33
CA VAL A 620 5.14 47.84 11.87
C VAL A 620 5.89 46.63 11.35
N LEU A 621 5.24 45.79 10.54
CA LEU A 621 5.89 44.65 9.89
C LEU A 621 7.11 45.15 9.10
N PRO A 622 8.34 44.62 9.33
CA PRO A 622 9.46 44.90 8.45
C PRO A 622 9.10 44.43 7.04
N GLY A 623 9.45 45.21 6.00
CA GLY A 623 9.35 44.73 4.63
C GLY A 623 7.97 44.77 3.96
N THR A 624 6.97 45.49 4.47
CA THR A 624 5.87 45.89 3.57
C THR A 624 6.34 47.08 2.72
N PRO A 625 6.62 46.94 1.40
CA PRO A 625 6.53 48.11 0.54
C PRO A 625 5.13 48.66 0.78
N GLN A 626 5.02 49.92 1.22
CA GLN A 626 3.74 50.48 1.66
C GLN A 626 2.65 50.12 0.67
N ASN A 627 1.77 49.18 1.07
CA ASN A 627 0.95 48.51 0.10
C ASN A 627 0.04 49.55 -0.55
N PRO A 628 -0.02 49.59 -1.88
CA PRO A 628 -0.88 50.52 -2.54
C PRO A 628 -2.33 50.28 -2.12
N LEU A 629 -3.02 51.30 -1.62
CA LEU A 629 -4.44 51.18 -1.29
C LEU A 629 -5.23 51.00 -2.59
N ILE A 630 -5.87 49.84 -2.74
CA ILE A 630 -6.81 49.58 -3.83
C ILE A 630 -8.18 50.15 -3.45
N VAL A 631 -8.62 51.15 -4.21
CA VAL A 631 -9.92 51.80 -4.03
C VAL A 631 -10.91 51.22 -5.04
N TYR A 632 -11.90 50.46 -4.54
CA TYR A 632 -12.96 49.88 -5.36
C TYR A 632 -14.12 50.85 -5.61
N PHE A 633 -14.67 50.78 -6.82
CA PHE A 633 -15.82 51.57 -7.26
C PHE A 633 -16.98 50.66 -7.69
N SER A 634 -18.22 51.15 -7.51
CA SER A 634 -19.38 50.50 -8.13
C SER A 634 -19.23 50.49 -9.66
N PRO A 635 -19.79 49.51 -10.39
CA PRO A 635 -19.51 49.28 -11.81
C PRO A 635 -19.64 50.51 -12.72
N ILE A 636 -20.61 51.39 -12.45
CA ILE A 636 -20.99 52.51 -13.32
C ILE A 636 -20.68 53.90 -12.76
N SER A 637 -20.19 54.01 -11.52
CA SER A 637 -19.99 55.30 -10.85
C SER A 637 -18.51 55.62 -10.63
N PRO A 638 -18.07 56.87 -10.90
CA PRO A 638 -16.78 57.38 -10.47
C PRO A 638 -16.80 57.99 -9.06
N LYS A 639 -17.95 57.94 -8.34
CA LYS A 639 -18.05 58.50 -6.98
C LYS A 639 -17.44 57.57 -5.95
N LEU A 640 -16.62 58.13 -5.06
CA LEU A 640 -16.12 57.42 -3.88
C LEU A 640 -17.25 57.12 -2.90
N SER A 641 -17.33 55.88 -2.44
CA SER A 641 -18.21 55.50 -1.34
C SER A 641 -17.71 56.11 -0.01
N PRO A 642 -18.56 56.23 1.02
CA PRO A 642 -18.13 56.63 2.35
C PRO A 642 -17.00 55.75 2.92
N ALA A 643 -17.06 54.43 2.67
CA ALA A 643 -16.01 53.49 3.05
C ALA A 643 -14.67 53.79 2.35
N ALA A 644 -14.70 54.01 1.03
CA ALA A 644 -13.50 54.38 0.27
C ALA A 644 -12.86 55.68 0.78
N LYS A 645 -13.69 56.68 1.12
CA LYS A 645 -13.21 57.94 1.73
C LYS A 645 -12.55 57.70 3.09
N SER A 646 -13.15 56.86 3.94
CA SER A 646 -12.58 56.51 5.24
C SER A 646 -11.21 55.83 5.09
N SER A 647 -11.08 54.85 4.19
CA SER A 647 -9.81 54.16 3.94
C SER A 647 -8.73 55.08 3.37
N ILE A 648 -9.07 55.95 2.42
CA ILE A 648 -8.13 56.94 1.87
C ILE A 648 -7.69 57.91 2.98
N ALA A 649 -8.61 58.41 3.80
CA ALA A 649 -8.29 59.32 4.89
C ALA A 649 -7.37 58.69 5.93
N ARG A 650 -7.62 57.42 6.27
CA ARG A 650 -6.76 56.66 7.18
C ARG A 650 -5.34 56.53 6.63
N MET A 651 -5.20 56.08 5.37
CA MET A 651 -3.89 55.93 4.72
C MET A 651 -3.14 57.27 4.63
N VAL A 652 -3.80 58.34 4.18
CA VAL A 652 -3.17 59.66 3.99
C VAL A 652 -2.78 60.33 5.30
N ASN A 653 -3.51 60.09 6.39
CA ASN A 653 -3.20 60.68 7.69
C ASN A 653 -2.19 59.86 8.50
N ALA A 654 -2.14 58.54 8.30
CA ALA A 654 -1.16 57.68 8.94
C ALA A 654 0.25 57.82 8.35
N ASN A 655 0.40 58.44 7.17
CA ASN A 655 1.66 58.47 6.43
C ASN A 655 2.11 59.90 6.09
N ALA A 656 3.43 60.12 6.14
CA ALA A 656 4.06 61.41 5.84
C ALA A 656 4.32 61.63 4.34
N PHE A 657 3.33 61.37 3.48
CA PHE A 657 3.50 61.47 2.03
C PHE A 657 3.82 62.90 1.56
N THR A 658 4.80 63.02 0.66
CA THR A 658 5.05 64.28 -0.05
C THR A 658 4.38 64.29 -1.43
N ARG A 659 4.16 63.09 -2.00
CA ARG A 659 3.48 62.89 -3.28
C ARG A 659 2.63 61.62 -3.25
N VAL A 660 1.48 61.66 -3.92
CA VAL A 660 0.58 60.51 -4.10
C VAL A 660 0.24 60.32 -5.58
N THR A 661 0.28 59.09 -6.06
CA THR A 661 -0.13 58.72 -7.42
C THR A 661 -1.39 57.87 -7.38
N CYS A 662 -2.44 58.29 -8.11
CA CYS A 662 -3.68 57.53 -8.30
C CYS A 662 -3.66 56.91 -9.70
N ALA A 663 -3.45 55.60 -9.78
CA ALA A 663 -3.31 54.87 -11.03
C ALA A 663 -4.55 54.01 -11.33
N ALA A 664 -5.06 54.07 -12.55
CA ALA A 664 -6.15 53.20 -13.01
C ALA A 664 -5.77 52.48 -14.31
N THR A 665 -6.28 51.27 -14.51
CA THR A 665 -6.04 50.47 -15.72
C THR A 665 -6.80 51.03 -16.93
N THR A 666 -6.27 50.78 -18.12
CA THR A 666 -6.88 51.17 -19.40
C THR A 666 -7.30 50.00 -20.29
N GLN A 667 -7.32 48.78 -19.76
CA GLN A 667 -7.89 47.64 -20.49
C GLN A 667 -9.41 47.78 -20.58
N GLY A 668 -9.91 47.99 -21.81
CA GLY A 668 -11.33 48.16 -22.11
C GLY A 668 -11.58 49.15 -23.26
N ASP A 669 -12.85 49.31 -23.60
CA ASP A 669 -13.31 50.25 -24.62
C ASP A 669 -13.13 51.74 -24.21
N ARG A 670 -13.54 52.66 -25.08
CA ARG A 670 -13.43 54.11 -24.82
C ARG A 670 -14.17 54.55 -23.55
N THR A 671 -15.28 53.89 -23.21
CA THR A 671 -16.11 54.18 -22.04
C THR A 671 -15.41 53.74 -20.76
N ILE A 672 -14.81 52.54 -20.76
CA ILE A 672 -14.04 52.00 -19.64
C ILE A 672 -12.81 52.88 -19.36
N LYS A 673 -12.10 53.32 -20.40
CA LYS A 673 -10.95 54.23 -20.25
C LYS A 673 -11.34 55.58 -19.66
N TRP A 674 -12.46 56.16 -20.11
CA TRP A 674 -12.98 57.40 -19.54
C TRP A 674 -13.33 57.21 -18.05
N LEU A 675 -14.03 56.12 -17.72
CA LEU A 675 -14.47 55.85 -16.35
C LEU A 675 -13.28 55.60 -15.39
N ALA A 676 -12.26 54.87 -15.84
CA ALA A 676 -11.02 54.67 -15.10
C ALA A 676 -10.30 55.99 -14.77
N ASN A 677 -10.22 56.91 -15.75
CA ASN A 677 -9.64 58.23 -15.55
C ASN A 677 -10.43 59.08 -14.53
N GLU A 678 -11.75 59.09 -14.62
CA GLU A 678 -12.59 59.83 -13.68
C GLU A 678 -12.49 59.27 -12.25
N ARG A 679 -12.35 57.95 -12.10
CA ARG A 679 -12.11 57.31 -10.80
C ARG A 679 -10.76 57.70 -10.21
N ALA A 680 -9.69 57.68 -11.01
CA ALA A 680 -8.37 58.09 -10.55
C ALA A 680 -8.34 59.56 -10.13
N LYS A 681 -9.02 60.44 -10.87
CA LYS A 681 -9.22 61.84 -10.49
C LYS A 681 -10.00 61.98 -9.18
N ALA A 682 -11.08 61.21 -9.00
CA ALA A 682 -11.89 61.26 -7.78
C ALA A 682 -11.07 60.92 -6.54
N VAL A 683 -10.22 59.87 -6.59
CA VAL A 683 -9.29 59.54 -5.50
C VAL A 683 -8.32 60.69 -5.24
N CYS A 684 -7.63 61.17 -6.27
CA CYS A 684 -6.60 62.22 -6.12
C CYS A 684 -7.17 63.58 -5.67
N ASN A 685 -8.39 63.92 -6.08
CA ASN A 685 -9.08 65.12 -5.61
C ASN A 685 -9.45 64.99 -4.13
N TYR A 686 -9.88 63.80 -3.70
CA TYR A 686 -10.17 63.56 -2.29
C TYR A 686 -8.91 63.62 -1.42
N VAL A 687 -7.79 63.04 -1.88
CA VAL A 687 -6.46 63.20 -1.22
C VAL A 687 -6.09 64.69 -1.07
N LYS A 688 -6.23 65.49 -2.13
CA LYS A 688 -6.00 66.94 -2.07
C LYS A 688 -6.93 67.65 -1.08
N SER A 689 -8.17 67.22 -0.94
CA SER A 689 -9.10 67.80 0.03
C SER A 689 -8.68 67.54 1.49
N LEU A 690 -8.00 66.42 1.74
CA LEU A 690 -7.47 66.07 3.07
C LEU A 690 -6.15 66.80 3.36
N LYS A 691 -5.28 66.94 2.35
CA LYS A 691 -3.96 67.58 2.46
C LYS A 691 -3.72 68.53 1.28
N PRO A 692 -4.14 69.80 1.36
CA PRO A 692 -4.13 70.75 0.23
C PRO A 692 -2.75 70.99 -0.40
N ARG A 693 -1.65 70.78 0.35
CA ARG A 693 -0.27 70.95 -0.12
C ARG A 693 0.35 69.69 -0.73
N MET A 694 -0.34 68.56 -0.70
CA MET A 694 0.18 67.28 -1.20
C MET A 694 0.17 67.24 -2.73
N LYS A 695 1.31 66.86 -3.34
CA LYS A 695 1.39 66.72 -4.81
C LYS A 695 0.66 65.45 -5.22
N THR A 696 -0.36 65.56 -6.08
CA THR A 696 -1.06 64.39 -6.63
C THR A 696 -0.83 64.23 -8.11
N LYS A 697 -0.62 63.00 -8.57
CA LYS A 697 -0.48 62.63 -9.98
C LYS A 697 -1.55 61.60 -10.35
N VAL A 698 -2.40 61.95 -11.31
CA VAL A 698 -3.31 60.98 -11.94
C VAL A 698 -2.52 60.27 -13.04
N SER A 699 -2.48 58.93 -13.00
CA SER A 699 -1.83 58.12 -14.03
C SER A 699 -2.84 57.18 -14.65
N VAL A 700 -3.02 57.28 -15.96
CA VAL A 700 -3.93 56.43 -16.72
C VAL A 700 -3.11 55.88 -17.88
N GLY A 701 -2.73 54.61 -17.80
CA GLY A 701 -1.83 53.99 -18.77
C GLY A 701 -2.01 52.48 -18.83
N LYS A 702 -1.19 51.82 -19.66
CA LYS A 702 -0.90 50.40 -19.52
C LYS A 702 0.41 50.26 -18.72
N PRO A 703 0.38 49.91 -17.43
CA PRO A 703 1.58 49.34 -16.81
C PRO A 703 1.27 48.02 -16.11
N GLY A 704 2.32 47.22 -15.88
CA GLY A 704 2.30 45.86 -15.31
C GLY A 704 1.88 45.78 -13.84
N ILE A 705 0.83 46.50 -13.45
CA ILE A 705 0.22 46.44 -12.12
C ILE A 705 -1.30 46.25 -12.32
N GLN A 706 -1.80 45.11 -11.85
CA GLN A 706 -3.16 44.61 -12.11
C GLN A 706 -4.23 45.37 -11.30
N ALA A 707 -4.65 46.54 -11.77
CA ALA A 707 -5.94 47.09 -11.35
C ALA A 707 -7.02 46.59 -12.31
N SER A 708 -8.14 46.06 -11.81
CA SER A 708 -9.34 45.83 -12.63
C SER A 708 -9.96 47.18 -13.04
N HIS A 709 -10.82 47.23 -14.06
CA HIS A 709 -11.50 48.47 -14.47
C HIS A 709 -12.31 49.14 -13.32
N ARG A 710 -12.54 48.43 -12.21
CA ARG A 710 -13.27 48.89 -11.01
C ARG A 710 -12.37 49.38 -9.88
N ALA A 711 -11.06 49.35 -10.05
CA ALA A 711 -10.08 49.65 -9.02
C ALA A 711 -9.19 50.83 -9.41
N VAL A 712 -8.84 51.65 -8.42
CA VAL A 712 -7.76 52.64 -8.50
C VAL A 712 -6.71 52.28 -7.48
N LEU A 713 -5.47 52.16 -7.92
CA LEU A 713 -4.32 51.93 -7.08
C LEU A 713 -3.78 53.27 -6.55
N LEU A 714 -3.71 53.42 -5.24
CA LEU A 714 -3.17 54.61 -4.58
C LEU A 714 -1.79 54.31 -3.99
N THR A 715 -0.75 54.95 -4.52
CA THR A 715 0.64 54.83 -4.04
C THR A 715 1.14 56.16 -3.50
N GLY A 716 1.93 56.16 -2.43
CA GLY A 716 2.54 57.35 -1.87
C GLY A 716 4.08 57.28 -1.84
N SER A 717 4.74 58.43 -1.88
CA SER A 717 6.20 58.60 -1.77
C SER A 717 6.58 59.84 -0.97
#